data_AF-A0A928GUE3-F1
#
_entry.id   AF-A0A928GUE3-F1
#
_cell.length_a   1.000
_cell.length_b   1.000
_cell.length_c   1.000
_cell.angle_alpha   90.00
_cell.angle_beta   90.00
_cell.angle_gamma   90.00
#
_symmetry.space_group_name_H-M   'P 1'
#
loop_
_entity.id
_entity.type
_entity.pdbx_description
1 polymer ?
#
loop_
_entity_poly.entity_id
_entity_poly.type
_entity_poly.pdbx_seq_one_letter_code
_entity_poly.pdbx_strand_id
1 'polypeptide(L)'
;MSKTFFKNIGKVCFIIFVAILISCSNFTMPKKITIQADPEIHASFGKVEASLTDYFSVEKIQELVGEEESFKVYEYRLDDNDDTLRFLAQMDFSMEIDGLDVEENLQELENKEPIIFGYEEDNITPSVLFSVPEIDKTINIDPISLELTDEITSSLKDLSSIQFEGVEPGLINDLENQNLPFLLELCDDEFDTVTFGEGTYLDIGFNQVPFGSVTTAKVNGIAIFDAAKFTGGTAIKDFTGNVDYTNLTSISMNDAIVYKEGNSDLVNGTNLTTSLDLSNKTLPKDICLVLNVSFEGGDGTSPVTITTKNSKFSDNISFKRVTGFNTTAPVEVDFPSIEPIELADGLEDLKGAVIGSGESDGQISFSIDNLPNGVTTTTILSLIQTDSEYNSVNYSGLNITDKTVTKNAISLAGQKLNTNNINLTGSIEIEAIDATIDFTQELNVSAGVKIKKFDSVSLSDSVIPQNILTQNYSYSLADIAEYVNQIKFNKIGLALKLCNGLPLDATMKINSTFLDITNKEEVFLGNQTDLPTEARDIGTSDITKDISDTTEFDLKISIEMPSSNGVITLNDITTGTDYKFYGQADLIIDWESVNFKIPDDYSGFEGSFPEEGSEPLDLSTLTNILGDDITLSGIKPKLYISSDLLSNEGPLAGAEIQAVMIASYTKDEVPNTKYLVGSADNSTKVEIVDNPELNVMENSLVKGTLPEASMELTGLEEVLTSGAPDIKLEYDFKLGGTTKEGKLSDGITIGKESLAGLSQTSEINISLLIDLPIIFAVKPNEAGYAAFDIISLMNETSESEEESNENSEENKNTEDSESTKETDLFNRAEGEDIEGIDTVLEFIEKVSIDLQYQNNTGMALTLVIQDSNARGEKLKKEVQLGKNSGTMNLTFDYDDAQYIKNTNPFYPDVLELRLPGNKTTETLYKIRRDANISVILQGSVKTDIDYSIELPTGTENSENAEGEN
;
A
#
# COMPACT_ATOMS: atom_id res chain seq x y z
N MET A 1 26.52 59.95 -75.18
CA MET A 1 27.68 60.78 -75.62
C MET A 1 27.22 62.24 -75.72
N SER A 2 27.73 63.18 -74.91
CA SER A 2 27.07 64.50 -74.74
C SER A 2 27.24 65.42 -75.96
N LYS A 3 26.25 66.31 -76.18
CA LYS A 3 26.28 67.45 -77.14
C LYS A 3 27.62 68.20 -77.18
N THR A 4 28.43 68.08 -76.13
CA THR A 4 29.78 68.62 -75.97
C THR A 4 30.81 68.08 -76.98
N PHE A 5 30.74 66.82 -77.43
CA PHE A 5 31.71 66.26 -78.37
C PHE A 5 31.56 66.85 -79.79
N PHE A 6 30.34 66.85 -80.33
CA PHE A 6 30.04 67.50 -81.62
C PHE A 6 30.19 69.02 -81.57
N LYS A 7 29.85 69.66 -80.44
CA LYS A 7 30.09 71.10 -80.25
C LYS A 7 31.59 71.42 -80.19
N ASN A 8 32.44 70.50 -79.75
CA ASN A 8 33.89 70.65 -79.74
C ASN A 8 34.54 70.34 -81.09
N ILE A 9 34.05 69.36 -81.87
CA ILE A 9 34.49 69.16 -83.26
C ILE A 9 34.07 70.36 -84.12
N GLY A 10 32.84 70.86 -83.97
CA GLY A 10 32.40 72.10 -84.63
C GLY A 10 33.27 73.30 -84.25
N LYS A 11 33.66 73.44 -82.98
CA LYS A 11 34.59 74.48 -82.53
C LYS A 11 36.02 74.28 -83.03
N VAL A 12 36.55 73.06 -83.10
CA VAL A 12 37.89 72.78 -83.61
C VAL A 12 37.94 73.00 -85.12
N CYS A 13 36.94 72.55 -85.87
CA CYS A 13 36.80 72.86 -87.29
C CYS A 13 36.62 74.36 -87.54
N PHE A 14 35.82 75.06 -86.72
CA PHE A 14 35.66 76.51 -86.81
C PHE A 14 36.95 77.27 -86.44
N ILE A 15 37.70 76.82 -85.44
CA ILE A 15 39.00 77.41 -85.05
C ILE A 15 40.06 77.15 -86.12
N ILE A 16 40.09 75.97 -86.74
CA ILE A 16 40.97 75.67 -87.87
C ILE A 16 40.55 76.49 -89.09
N PHE A 17 39.25 76.63 -89.37
CA PHE A 17 38.73 77.45 -90.47
C PHE A 17 39.05 78.95 -90.28
N VAL A 18 38.90 79.47 -89.05
CA VAL A 18 39.25 80.85 -88.68
C VAL A 18 40.77 81.06 -88.68
N ALA A 19 41.58 80.07 -88.28
CA ALA A 19 43.04 80.14 -88.33
C ALA A 19 43.58 80.10 -89.78
N ILE A 20 42.92 79.38 -90.69
CA ILE A 20 43.24 79.34 -92.12
C ILE A 20 42.84 80.66 -92.81
N LEU A 21 41.73 81.29 -92.40
CA LEU A 21 41.28 82.59 -92.93
C LEU A 21 42.18 83.77 -92.53
N ILE A 22 42.87 83.71 -91.38
CA ILE A 22 43.67 84.84 -90.86
C ILE A 22 45.14 84.79 -91.31
N SER A 23 45.64 83.67 -91.88
CA SER A 23 47.09 83.49 -92.06
C SER A 23 47.65 83.47 -93.50
N CYS A 24 46.86 83.33 -94.58
CA CYS A 24 47.41 83.38 -95.95
C CYS A 24 46.40 83.93 -96.99
N SER A 25 46.74 85.06 -97.62
CA SER A 25 45.87 85.90 -98.48
C SER A 25 45.61 85.39 -99.91
N ASN A 26 45.57 84.08 -100.16
CA ASN A 26 45.29 83.50 -101.49
C ASN A 26 44.74 82.06 -101.43
N PHE A 27 43.68 81.82 -100.65
CA PHE A 27 43.08 80.49 -100.49
C PHE A 27 41.86 80.30 -101.41
N THR A 28 41.95 79.35 -102.35
CA THR A 28 40.80 78.81 -103.09
C THR A 28 40.05 77.81 -102.23
N MET A 29 38.74 77.99 -102.09
CA MET A 29 37.88 77.08 -101.33
C MET A 29 37.96 75.65 -101.91
N PRO A 30 38.24 74.61 -101.08
CA PRO A 30 38.25 73.24 -101.56
C PRO A 30 36.85 72.84 -102.03
N LYS A 31 36.73 72.19 -103.19
CA LYS A 31 35.44 71.75 -103.76
C LYS A 31 34.84 70.56 -103.01
N LYS A 32 35.69 69.81 -102.28
CA LYS A 32 35.34 68.56 -101.60
C LYS A 32 36.09 68.49 -100.27
N ILE A 33 35.39 68.13 -99.20
CA ILE A 33 35.97 67.73 -97.92
C ILE A 33 35.65 66.26 -97.72
N THR A 34 36.68 65.43 -97.54
CA THR A 34 36.53 64.01 -97.21
C THR A 34 36.93 63.81 -95.75
N ILE A 35 36.07 63.14 -94.98
CA ILE A 35 36.32 62.74 -93.60
C ILE A 35 36.47 61.22 -93.63
N GLN A 36 37.67 60.75 -93.30
CA GLN A 36 37.95 59.33 -93.09
C GLN A 36 38.23 59.13 -91.60
N ALA A 37 37.42 58.30 -90.93
CA ALA A 37 37.55 58.05 -89.50
C ALA A 37 37.06 56.65 -89.13
N ASP A 38 37.80 55.99 -88.25
CA ASP A 38 37.48 54.66 -87.71
C ASP A 38 37.19 54.74 -86.20
N PRO A 39 36.17 55.49 -85.74
CA PRO A 39 35.90 55.58 -84.32
C PRO A 39 35.36 54.25 -83.79
N GLU A 40 35.92 53.82 -82.66
CA GLU A 40 35.37 52.75 -81.82
C GLU A 40 34.59 53.38 -80.67
N ILE A 41 33.30 53.05 -80.58
CA ILE A 41 32.40 53.56 -79.53
C ILE A 41 32.18 52.45 -78.52
N HIS A 42 32.54 52.69 -77.25
CA HIS A 42 32.29 51.76 -76.16
C HIS A 42 31.08 52.20 -75.31
N ALA A 43 30.22 51.27 -74.93
CA ALA A 43 29.19 51.47 -73.90
C ALA A 43 29.03 50.22 -73.05
N SER A 44 28.68 50.39 -71.77
CA SER A 44 28.27 49.27 -70.92
C SER A 44 26.77 49.07 -71.05
N PHE A 45 26.33 47.81 -71.14
CA PHE A 45 24.92 47.42 -71.18
C PHE A 45 24.39 46.95 -69.83
N GLY A 46 25.17 47.11 -68.77
CA GLY A 46 24.81 46.67 -67.43
C GLY A 46 25.55 45.41 -66.96
N LYS A 47 25.18 45.00 -65.76
CA LYS A 47 25.72 43.86 -65.02
C LYS A 47 24.54 43.06 -64.49
N VAL A 48 24.51 41.77 -64.81
CA VAL A 48 23.61 40.79 -64.21
C VAL A 48 24.40 40.03 -63.16
N GLU A 49 23.93 40.02 -61.92
CA GLU A 49 24.49 39.23 -60.83
C GLU A 49 23.40 38.39 -60.20
N ALA A 50 23.72 37.12 -59.95
CA ALA A 50 22.86 36.22 -59.21
C ALA A 50 23.66 35.24 -58.38
N SER A 51 23.17 34.95 -57.18
CA SER A 51 23.70 33.88 -56.34
C SER A 51 22.67 32.77 -56.22
N LEU A 52 23.04 31.54 -56.59
CA LEU A 52 22.15 30.38 -56.41
C LEU A 52 21.92 30.09 -54.91
N THR A 53 22.80 30.58 -54.04
CA THR A 53 22.65 30.48 -52.57
C THR A 53 21.49 31.30 -52.03
N ASP A 54 21.01 32.30 -52.76
CA ASP A 54 19.90 33.15 -52.32
C ASP A 54 18.55 32.39 -52.45
N TYR A 55 18.52 31.34 -53.27
CA TYR A 55 17.35 30.48 -53.52
C TYR A 55 17.42 29.15 -52.77
N PHE A 56 18.64 28.69 -52.53
CA PHE A 56 18.94 27.51 -51.73
C PHE A 56 19.69 28.00 -50.49
N SER A 57 18.96 28.64 -49.57
CA SER A 57 19.44 28.99 -48.23
C SER A 57 18.79 28.08 -47.18
N VAL A 58 19.32 28.09 -45.95
CA VAL A 58 18.71 27.34 -44.85
C VAL A 58 17.29 27.80 -44.60
N GLU A 59 17.06 29.12 -44.58
CA GLU A 59 15.74 29.72 -44.39
C GLU A 59 14.78 29.34 -45.50
N LYS A 60 15.24 29.36 -46.76
CA LYS A 60 14.35 29.02 -47.89
C LYS A 60 14.00 27.54 -47.93
N ILE A 61 14.97 26.67 -47.64
CA ILE A 61 14.69 25.24 -47.51
C ILE A 61 13.80 24.97 -46.31
N GLN A 62 13.95 25.69 -45.19
CA GLN A 62 13.07 25.60 -44.01
C GLN A 62 11.63 26.06 -44.31
N GLU A 63 11.46 27.16 -45.05
CA GLU A 63 10.15 27.63 -45.49
C GLU A 63 9.45 26.58 -46.39
N LEU A 64 10.19 25.97 -47.30
CA LEU A 64 9.68 24.95 -48.24
C LEU A 64 9.27 23.62 -47.57
N VAL A 65 9.68 23.38 -46.33
CA VAL A 65 9.42 22.14 -45.58
C VAL A 65 8.60 22.37 -44.32
N GLY A 66 8.12 23.60 -44.09
CA GLY A 66 7.27 23.95 -42.95
C GLY A 66 8.01 24.50 -41.73
N GLU A 67 7.35 25.41 -41.00
CA GLU A 67 7.84 26.05 -39.76
C GLU A 67 7.42 25.28 -38.50
N GLU A 68 7.56 23.95 -38.47
CA GLU A 68 7.31 23.17 -37.24
C GLU A 68 8.54 23.12 -36.33
N GLU A 69 8.36 23.21 -35.00
CA GLU A 69 9.46 23.17 -34.02
C GLU A 69 10.28 21.87 -34.07
N SER A 70 9.66 20.78 -34.51
CA SER A 70 10.24 19.44 -34.69
C SER A 70 11.01 19.29 -36.00
N PHE A 71 10.91 20.24 -36.94
CA PHE A 71 11.62 20.22 -38.23
C PHE A 71 12.69 21.30 -38.28
N LYS A 72 13.96 20.93 -38.47
CA LYS A 72 15.09 21.86 -38.56
C LYS A 72 15.95 21.61 -39.79
N VAL A 73 16.26 22.68 -40.51
CA VAL A 73 17.23 22.66 -41.62
C VAL A 73 18.56 23.23 -41.16
N TYR A 74 19.64 22.55 -41.54
CA TYR A 74 21.00 23.03 -41.37
C TYR A 74 21.74 22.99 -42.70
N GLU A 75 22.70 23.88 -42.86
CA GLU A 75 23.72 23.70 -43.87
C GLU A 75 24.64 22.54 -43.46
N TYR A 76 25.03 21.66 -44.40
CA TYR A 76 25.72 20.42 -44.07
C TYR A 76 26.98 20.22 -44.94
N ARG A 77 28.09 19.81 -44.31
CA ARG A 77 29.35 19.48 -44.99
C ARG A 77 29.87 18.13 -44.53
N LEU A 78 30.18 17.25 -45.48
CA LEU A 78 30.82 15.97 -45.18
C LEU A 78 32.26 16.14 -44.68
N ASP A 79 33.01 17.04 -45.31
CA ASP A 79 34.37 17.43 -44.92
C ASP A 79 34.70 18.86 -45.37
N ASP A 80 35.87 19.38 -45.01
CA ASP A 80 36.27 20.75 -45.35
C ASP A 80 36.53 20.96 -46.87
N ASN A 81 36.62 19.90 -47.66
CA ASN A 81 36.79 19.94 -49.12
C ASN A 81 35.48 19.72 -49.88
N ASP A 82 34.36 19.40 -49.22
CA ASP A 82 33.05 19.32 -49.88
C ASP A 82 32.59 20.74 -50.24
N ASP A 83 32.72 21.07 -51.51
CA ASP A 83 32.26 22.33 -52.07
C ASP A 83 30.81 22.24 -52.57
N THR A 84 30.13 21.10 -52.43
CA THR A 84 28.72 20.94 -52.82
C THR A 84 27.81 21.71 -51.87
N LEU A 85 26.82 22.42 -52.41
CA LEU A 85 25.74 22.98 -51.60
C LEU A 85 24.85 21.84 -51.10
N ARG A 86 24.76 21.66 -49.78
CA ARG A 86 24.12 20.52 -49.15
C ARG A 86 23.45 20.97 -47.86
N PHE A 87 22.26 20.43 -47.62
CA PHE A 87 21.48 20.67 -46.41
C PHE A 87 21.24 19.36 -45.66
N LEU A 88 21.03 19.47 -44.37
CA LEU A 88 20.56 18.40 -43.52
C LEU A 88 19.23 18.85 -42.93
N ALA A 89 18.15 18.19 -43.33
CA ALA A 89 16.86 18.35 -42.67
C ALA A 89 16.74 17.30 -41.57
N GLN A 90 16.32 17.73 -40.38
CA GLN A 90 16.08 16.89 -39.22
C GLN A 90 14.62 16.99 -38.82
N MET A 91 13.97 15.85 -38.66
CA MET A 91 12.65 15.74 -38.04
C MET A 91 12.80 14.93 -36.76
N ASP A 92 12.44 15.52 -35.61
CA ASP A 92 12.49 14.85 -34.31
C ASP A 92 11.08 14.62 -33.77
N PHE A 93 10.81 13.42 -33.28
CA PHE A 93 9.60 13.10 -32.54
C PHE A 93 9.92 12.08 -31.44
N SER A 94 9.20 12.14 -30.33
CA SER A 94 9.37 11.20 -29.22
C SER A 94 8.07 10.46 -28.92
N MET A 95 8.21 9.27 -28.35
CA MET A 95 7.10 8.45 -27.89
C MET A 95 7.30 8.17 -26.41
N GLU A 96 6.32 8.54 -25.58
CA GLU A 96 6.34 8.22 -24.15
C GLU A 96 5.91 6.77 -23.94
N ILE A 97 6.70 6.03 -23.15
CA ILE A 97 6.28 4.78 -22.54
C ILE A 97 5.89 5.14 -21.10
N ASP A 98 4.59 5.05 -20.80
CA ASP A 98 4.05 5.23 -19.45
C ASP A 98 4.80 4.30 -18.48
N GLY A 99 5.15 4.84 -17.32
CA GLY A 99 5.91 4.13 -16.30
C GLY A 99 5.23 2.83 -15.91
N LEU A 100 5.94 1.71 -16.08
CA LEU A 100 5.48 0.40 -15.65
C LEU A 100 5.58 0.34 -14.13
N ASP A 101 4.45 0.46 -13.43
CA ASP A 101 4.40 0.46 -11.95
C ASP A 101 4.56 -0.96 -11.34
N VAL A 102 5.45 -1.76 -11.92
CA VAL A 102 5.67 -3.14 -11.49
C VAL A 102 6.58 -3.21 -10.28
N GLU A 103 7.48 -2.23 -10.12
CA GLU A 103 8.35 -2.17 -8.95
C GLU A 103 7.58 -1.87 -7.66
N GLU A 104 6.69 -0.87 -7.63
CA GLU A 104 5.91 -0.53 -6.44
C GLU A 104 5.04 -1.73 -6.03
N ASN A 105 4.32 -2.31 -7.00
CA ASN A 105 3.45 -3.46 -6.75
C ASN A 105 4.21 -4.72 -6.23
N LEU A 106 5.43 -4.99 -6.73
CA LEU A 106 6.27 -6.07 -6.20
C LEU A 106 6.85 -5.74 -4.82
N GLN A 107 7.21 -4.48 -4.57
CA GLN A 107 7.68 -4.02 -3.25
C GLN A 107 6.55 -4.07 -2.21
N GLU A 108 5.31 -3.78 -2.59
CA GLU A 108 4.15 -3.96 -1.71
C GLU A 108 3.97 -5.41 -1.27
N LEU A 109 4.25 -6.36 -2.16
CA LEU A 109 4.19 -7.79 -1.84
C LEU A 109 5.34 -8.19 -0.89
N GLU A 110 6.55 -7.67 -1.09
CA GLU A 110 7.72 -7.89 -0.20
C GLU A 110 7.52 -7.30 1.20
N ASN A 111 6.89 -6.12 1.28
CA ASN A 111 6.73 -5.37 2.52
C ASN A 111 5.38 -5.61 3.21
N LYS A 112 4.66 -6.69 2.88
CA LYS A 112 3.40 -6.99 3.55
C LYS A 112 3.60 -7.16 5.04
N GLU A 113 2.68 -6.56 5.80
CA GLU A 113 2.65 -6.74 7.24
C GLU A 113 2.51 -8.22 7.60
N PRO A 114 3.09 -8.64 8.72
CA PRO A 114 2.98 -10.00 9.18
C PRO A 114 1.53 -10.44 9.33
N ILE A 115 1.26 -11.67 8.95
CA ILE A 115 -0.05 -12.28 9.09
C ILE A 115 -0.19 -12.74 10.55
N ILE A 116 -1.04 -12.04 11.31
CA ILE A 116 -1.22 -12.26 12.75
C ILE A 116 -2.44 -13.12 13.01
N PHE A 117 -2.30 -14.21 13.78
CA PHE A 117 -3.38 -15.14 14.08
C PHE A 117 -3.46 -15.50 15.57
N GLY A 118 -4.66 -15.81 16.07
CA GLY A 118 -4.93 -16.06 17.49
C GLY A 118 -5.06 -14.80 18.38
N TYR A 119 -5.47 -13.67 17.78
CA TYR A 119 -5.74 -12.41 18.46
C TYR A 119 -7.24 -12.06 18.39
N GLU A 120 -7.73 -11.28 19.35
CA GLU A 120 -9.11 -10.77 19.31
C GLU A 120 -9.25 -9.75 18.18
N GLU A 121 -10.39 -9.78 17.48
CA GLU A 121 -10.70 -8.76 16.46
C GLU A 121 -10.47 -7.35 17.07
N ASP A 122 -9.67 -6.55 16.39
CA ASP A 122 -9.30 -5.16 16.71
C ASP A 122 -8.24 -4.89 17.80
N ASN A 123 -7.64 -5.90 18.45
CA ASN A 123 -6.59 -5.65 19.46
C ASN A 123 -5.36 -6.57 19.33
N ILE A 124 -4.15 -6.01 19.48
CA ILE A 124 -2.86 -6.73 19.55
C ILE A 124 -2.74 -7.54 20.88
N THR A 125 -3.85 -7.86 21.53
CA THR A 125 -3.87 -8.68 22.74
C THR A 125 -4.15 -10.12 22.34
N PRO A 126 -3.26 -11.09 22.64
CA PRO A 126 -3.51 -12.48 22.34
C PRO A 126 -4.81 -12.95 23.00
N SER A 127 -5.68 -13.63 22.24
CA SER A 127 -6.92 -14.17 22.78
C SER A 127 -6.61 -15.19 23.89
N VAL A 128 -7.28 -15.04 25.02
CA VAL A 128 -7.31 -16.09 26.05
C VAL A 128 -8.18 -17.23 25.50
N LEU A 129 -7.61 -18.42 25.32
CA LEU A 129 -8.36 -19.57 24.79
C LEU A 129 -9.30 -20.14 25.84
N PHE A 130 -8.83 -20.23 27.08
CA PHE A 130 -9.62 -20.65 28.23
C PHE A 130 -8.92 -20.21 29.53
N SER A 131 -9.70 -20.17 30.59
CA SER A 131 -9.22 -20.02 31.97
C SER A 131 -9.83 -21.14 32.81
N VAL A 132 -9.04 -21.79 33.66
CA VAL A 132 -9.58 -22.68 34.68
C VAL A 132 -9.75 -21.85 35.95
N PRO A 133 -10.99 -21.58 36.42
CA PRO A 133 -11.22 -20.67 37.53
C PRO A 133 -10.56 -21.17 38.82
N GLU A 134 -10.16 -20.23 39.69
CA GLU A 134 -9.71 -20.58 41.04
C GLU A 134 -10.89 -21.15 41.83
N ILE A 135 -10.70 -22.34 42.41
CA ILE A 135 -11.67 -22.94 43.32
C ILE A 135 -11.15 -22.68 44.72
N ASP A 136 -11.72 -21.69 45.39
CA ASP A 136 -11.48 -21.38 46.80
C ASP A 136 -12.81 -20.91 47.42
N LYS A 137 -13.59 -21.87 47.91
CA LYS A 137 -14.92 -21.61 48.49
C LYS A 137 -14.94 -21.95 49.96
N THR A 138 -15.49 -21.06 50.77
CA THR A 138 -15.78 -21.30 52.20
C THR A 138 -17.30 -21.39 52.37
N ILE A 139 -17.74 -22.39 53.13
CA ILE A 139 -19.13 -22.69 53.45
C ILE A 139 -19.27 -22.59 54.96
N ASN A 140 -20.20 -21.76 55.39
CA ASN A 140 -20.61 -21.73 56.78
C ASN A 140 -21.71 -22.78 56.94
N ILE A 141 -21.49 -23.71 57.87
CA ILE A 141 -22.50 -24.69 58.26
C ILE A 141 -23.30 -24.06 59.39
N ASP A 142 -24.63 -24.26 59.37
CA ASP A 142 -25.48 -23.74 60.43
C ASP A 142 -24.97 -24.20 61.81
N PRO A 143 -25.03 -23.33 62.84
CA PRO A 143 -24.48 -23.65 64.15
C PRO A 143 -25.06 -24.95 64.73
N ILE A 144 -24.20 -25.76 65.34
CA ILE A 144 -24.59 -27.06 65.91
C ILE A 144 -24.82 -26.90 67.40
N SER A 145 -26.01 -27.30 67.87
CA SER A 145 -26.31 -27.41 69.29
C SER A 145 -25.69 -28.68 69.88
N LEU A 146 -25.10 -28.57 71.07
CA LEU A 146 -24.60 -29.73 71.82
C LEU A 146 -25.79 -30.54 72.36
N GLU A 147 -26.28 -31.52 71.60
CA GLU A 147 -27.42 -32.38 71.96
C GLU A 147 -27.08 -33.42 73.06
N LEU A 148 -26.52 -32.98 74.18
CA LEU A 148 -26.11 -33.85 75.30
C LEU A 148 -27.20 -34.03 76.38
N THR A 149 -28.40 -33.50 76.15
CA THR A 149 -29.52 -33.53 77.11
C THR A 149 -29.91 -34.96 77.50
N ASP A 150 -29.95 -35.88 76.53
CA ASP A 150 -30.33 -37.27 76.78
C ASP A 150 -29.27 -38.01 77.61
N GLU A 151 -27.98 -37.75 77.36
CA GLU A 151 -26.87 -38.34 78.12
C GLU A 151 -26.82 -37.80 79.56
N ILE A 152 -27.09 -36.51 79.77
CA ILE A 152 -27.20 -35.95 81.12
C ILE A 152 -28.43 -36.50 81.84
N THR A 153 -29.55 -36.62 81.13
CA THR A 153 -30.80 -37.16 81.70
C THR A 153 -30.65 -38.62 82.10
N SER A 154 -29.96 -39.43 81.30
CA SER A 154 -29.69 -40.83 81.62
C SER A 154 -28.73 -41.01 82.80
N SER A 155 -27.87 -40.00 83.04
CA SER A 155 -26.96 -39.94 84.19
C SER A 155 -27.66 -39.55 85.51
N LEU A 156 -28.88 -39.00 85.46
CA LEU A 156 -29.65 -38.69 86.67
C LEU A 156 -30.15 -39.98 87.32
N LYS A 157 -29.87 -40.16 88.61
CA LYS A 157 -30.33 -41.32 89.39
C LYS A 157 -31.86 -41.39 89.41
N ASP A 158 -32.38 -42.63 89.32
CA ASP A 158 -33.80 -42.88 89.56
C ASP A 158 -34.15 -42.67 91.03
N LEU A 159 -34.88 -41.59 91.31
CA LEU A 159 -35.31 -41.21 92.66
C LEU A 159 -36.56 -41.97 93.11
N SER A 160 -37.12 -42.87 92.30
CA SER A 160 -38.41 -43.53 92.54
C SER A 160 -38.42 -44.49 93.74
N SER A 161 -37.24 -44.93 94.18
CA SER A 161 -37.03 -45.97 95.20
C SER A 161 -36.48 -45.48 96.54
N ILE A 162 -36.38 -44.16 96.76
CA ILE A 162 -35.81 -43.59 98.00
C ILE A 162 -36.73 -43.86 99.20
N GLN A 163 -36.20 -44.53 100.21
CA GLN A 163 -36.86 -44.77 101.49
C GLN A 163 -36.33 -43.81 102.56
N PHE A 164 -37.21 -43.17 103.33
CA PHE A 164 -36.82 -42.30 104.45
C PHE A 164 -37.22 -42.95 105.78
N GLU A 165 -36.22 -43.38 106.55
CA GLU A 165 -36.45 -43.85 107.91
C GLU A 165 -36.43 -42.64 108.85
N GLY A 166 -37.56 -42.37 109.52
CA GLY A 166 -37.73 -41.20 110.37
C GLY A 166 -37.65 -41.49 111.87
N VAL A 167 -37.06 -40.50 112.57
CA VAL A 167 -37.13 -40.12 113.99
C VAL A 167 -37.39 -41.24 115.02
N GLU A 168 -36.40 -41.49 115.89
CA GLU A 168 -36.51 -42.42 117.02
C GLU A 168 -37.66 -42.05 117.98
N PRO A 169 -38.31 -43.05 118.62
CA PRO A 169 -39.34 -42.82 119.63
C PRO A 169 -38.85 -42.04 120.84
N GLY A 170 -39.56 -40.97 121.23
CA GLY A 170 -39.31 -40.25 122.49
C GLY A 170 -39.46 -38.73 122.49
N LEU A 171 -39.67 -38.09 121.34
CA LEU A 171 -39.69 -36.62 121.20
C LEU A 171 -41.04 -36.01 120.76
N ILE A 172 -42.07 -36.82 120.51
CA ILE A 172 -43.31 -36.35 119.85
C ILE A 172 -44.39 -36.00 120.89
N ASN A 173 -44.28 -34.84 121.53
CA ASN A 173 -45.41 -34.14 122.15
C ASN A 173 -45.40 -32.70 121.61
N ASP A 174 -46.34 -32.37 120.73
CA ASP A 174 -46.53 -31.05 120.11
C ASP A 174 -45.26 -30.41 119.53
N LEU A 175 -44.60 -31.11 118.59
CA LEU A 175 -43.52 -30.52 117.81
C LEU A 175 -44.09 -29.79 116.58
N GLU A 176 -44.21 -28.47 116.70
CA GLU A 176 -44.39 -27.59 115.54
C GLU A 176 -43.08 -27.50 114.75
N ASN A 177 -43.14 -27.75 113.43
CA ASN A 177 -42.09 -27.44 112.43
C ASN A 177 -40.73 -28.15 112.63
N GLN A 178 -40.66 -29.47 112.43
CA GLN A 178 -39.40 -30.23 112.37
C GLN A 178 -38.79 -30.25 110.98
N ASN A 179 -37.48 -30.01 110.87
CA ASN A 179 -36.71 -30.13 109.63
C ASN A 179 -36.04 -31.51 109.55
N LEU A 180 -36.46 -32.34 108.59
CA LEU A 180 -35.91 -33.67 108.34
C LEU A 180 -35.01 -33.65 107.09
N PRO A 181 -33.67 -33.68 107.23
CA PRO A 181 -32.74 -33.68 106.11
C PRO A 181 -32.50 -35.08 105.53
N PHE A 182 -32.30 -35.15 104.21
CA PHE A 182 -32.08 -36.36 103.45
C PHE A 182 -31.02 -36.13 102.39
N LEU A 183 -29.88 -36.81 102.53
CA LEU A 183 -28.82 -36.74 101.54
C LEU A 183 -29.22 -37.53 100.30
N LEU A 184 -29.17 -36.90 99.14
CA LEU A 184 -29.43 -37.50 97.85
C LEU A 184 -28.26 -37.20 96.93
N GLU A 185 -27.84 -38.23 96.21
CA GLU A 185 -26.87 -38.08 95.13
C GLU A 185 -27.64 -38.09 93.81
N LEU A 186 -27.41 -37.09 92.97
CA LEU A 186 -28.12 -36.91 91.71
C LEU A 186 -27.53 -37.75 90.57
N CYS A 187 -26.25 -38.12 90.64
CA CYS A 187 -25.52 -38.88 89.62
C CYS A 187 -24.32 -39.65 90.24
N ASP A 188 -23.86 -40.74 89.62
CA ASP A 188 -22.69 -41.55 90.03
C ASP A 188 -21.36 -40.96 89.51
N ASP A 189 -21.09 -39.69 89.84
CA ASP A 189 -19.91 -38.91 89.40
C ASP A 189 -19.87 -38.43 87.93
N GLU A 190 -20.98 -38.49 87.18
CA GLU A 190 -21.02 -38.01 85.79
C GLU A 190 -20.97 -36.48 85.66
N PHE A 191 -21.38 -35.72 86.69
CA PHE A 191 -21.22 -34.27 86.75
C PHE A 191 -21.05 -33.76 88.20
N ASP A 192 -20.49 -32.55 88.35
CA ASP A 192 -20.35 -31.88 89.64
C ASP A 192 -21.57 -31.02 89.99
N THR A 193 -22.06 -30.24 89.04
CA THR A 193 -23.25 -29.40 89.20
C THR A 193 -24.09 -29.35 87.93
N VAL A 194 -25.40 -29.21 88.09
CA VAL A 194 -26.37 -29.07 86.99
C VAL A 194 -27.29 -27.89 87.24
N THR A 195 -27.43 -27.02 86.25
CA THR A 195 -28.35 -25.90 86.23
C THR A 195 -29.50 -26.23 85.30
N PHE A 196 -30.70 -26.38 85.84
CA PHE A 196 -31.88 -26.73 85.07
C PHE A 196 -32.45 -25.52 84.31
N GLY A 197 -33.00 -25.80 83.13
CA GLY A 197 -33.74 -24.85 82.31
C GLY A 197 -35.20 -24.70 82.76
N GLU A 198 -35.94 -23.87 82.04
CA GLU A 198 -37.34 -23.59 82.37
C GLU A 198 -38.23 -24.84 82.22
N GLY A 199 -39.24 -24.94 83.09
CA GLY A 199 -40.23 -26.01 83.05
C GLY A 199 -39.77 -27.35 83.63
N THR A 200 -38.58 -27.40 84.23
CA THR A 200 -38.09 -28.61 84.91
C THR A 200 -38.60 -28.67 86.35
N TYR A 201 -39.20 -29.80 86.73
CA TYR A 201 -39.68 -30.05 88.08
C TYR A 201 -39.12 -31.36 88.64
N LEU A 202 -38.92 -31.39 89.96
CA LEU A 202 -38.76 -32.63 90.71
C LEU A 202 -40.07 -32.95 91.41
N ASP A 203 -40.76 -33.97 90.91
CA ASP A 203 -41.95 -34.51 91.55
C ASP A 203 -41.52 -35.43 92.68
N ILE A 204 -42.01 -35.14 93.87
CA ILE A 204 -41.75 -35.95 95.06
C ILE A 204 -43.08 -36.54 95.49
N GLY A 205 -43.20 -37.86 95.38
CA GLY A 205 -44.37 -38.60 95.82
C GLY A 205 -44.11 -39.24 97.16
N PHE A 206 -44.94 -38.98 98.15
CA PHE A 206 -44.90 -39.63 99.46
C PHE A 206 -45.95 -40.73 99.52
N ASN A 207 -45.50 -41.89 99.96
CA ASN A 207 -46.30 -43.07 100.18
C ASN A 207 -46.72 -43.18 101.65
N GLN A 208 -47.76 -43.96 101.88
CA GLN A 208 -48.38 -44.19 103.18
C GLN A 208 -47.36 -44.29 104.33
N VAL A 209 -47.44 -43.34 105.26
CA VAL A 209 -46.73 -43.38 106.53
C VAL A 209 -47.53 -44.29 107.48
N PRO A 210 -46.96 -45.40 108.00
CA PRO A 210 -47.57 -46.11 109.11
C PRO A 210 -47.42 -45.25 110.36
N PHE A 211 -48.33 -44.30 110.53
CA PHE A 211 -48.47 -43.57 111.78
C PHE A 211 -49.00 -44.57 112.82
N GLY A 212 -48.21 -44.88 113.85
CA GLY A 212 -48.71 -45.69 114.98
C GLY A 212 -49.87 -44.98 115.68
N SER A 213 -49.56 -44.08 116.62
CA SER A 213 -50.51 -43.31 117.41
C SER A 213 -50.74 -41.87 116.89
N VAL A 214 -49.97 -41.42 115.89
CA VAL A 214 -50.08 -40.07 115.28
C VAL A 214 -51.32 -39.99 114.38
N THR A 215 -52.11 -38.93 114.51
CA THR A 215 -53.38 -38.77 113.75
C THR A 215 -53.19 -38.04 112.43
N THR A 216 -52.30 -37.04 112.39
CA THR A 216 -52.03 -36.23 111.20
C THR A 216 -50.55 -35.85 111.18
N ALA A 217 -49.88 -36.00 110.04
CA ALA A 217 -48.64 -35.25 109.79
C ALA A 217 -48.93 -34.19 108.74
N LYS A 218 -48.23 -33.07 108.79
CA LYS A 218 -48.41 -31.97 107.85
C LYS A 218 -47.06 -31.60 107.29
N VAL A 219 -46.94 -31.57 105.96
CA VAL A 219 -45.73 -31.05 105.31
C VAL A 219 -45.93 -29.53 105.18
N ASN A 220 -45.29 -28.77 106.06
CA ASN A 220 -45.35 -27.31 106.01
C ASN A 220 -44.33 -26.71 105.02
N GLY A 221 -43.41 -27.52 104.49
CA GLY A 221 -42.48 -27.07 103.47
C GLY A 221 -41.52 -28.15 103.02
N ILE A 222 -40.94 -27.96 101.85
CA ILE A 222 -39.89 -28.80 101.30
C ILE A 222 -38.80 -27.91 100.74
N ALA A 223 -37.56 -28.23 101.07
CA ALA A 223 -36.38 -27.49 100.63
C ALA A 223 -35.32 -28.42 100.03
N ILE A 224 -34.55 -27.93 99.07
CA ILE A 224 -33.31 -28.56 98.60
C ILE A 224 -32.15 -27.66 99.02
N PHE A 225 -31.13 -28.25 99.64
CA PHE A 225 -29.89 -27.61 100.01
C PHE A 225 -28.71 -28.32 99.35
N ASP A 226 -27.56 -27.65 99.33
CA ASP A 226 -26.27 -28.26 99.04
C ASP A 226 -25.84 -29.15 100.23
N ALA A 227 -25.56 -30.42 99.97
CA ALA A 227 -25.09 -31.38 100.96
C ALA A 227 -23.84 -30.91 101.72
N ALA A 228 -22.93 -30.22 101.04
CA ALA A 228 -21.67 -29.76 101.62
C ALA A 228 -21.89 -28.78 102.79
N LYS A 229 -23.04 -28.09 102.85
CA LYS A 229 -23.39 -27.18 103.95
C LYS A 229 -23.74 -27.89 105.27
N PHE A 230 -23.92 -29.21 105.25
CA PHE A 230 -24.25 -30.01 106.45
C PHE A 230 -23.01 -30.66 107.11
N THR A 231 -21.80 -30.28 106.70
CA THR A 231 -20.52 -30.88 107.12
C THR A 231 -20.04 -30.46 108.53
N GLY A 232 -20.92 -30.58 109.53
CA GLY A 232 -20.65 -30.25 110.94
C GLY A 232 -20.89 -31.38 111.95
N GLY A 233 -21.33 -32.57 111.53
CA GLY A 233 -21.52 -33.73 112.38
C GLY A 233 -21.24 -35.00 111.58
N THR A 234 -20.71 -36.03 112.24
CA THR A 234 -20.31 -37.34 111.70
C THR A 234 -21.11 -37.76 110.46
N ALA A 235 -20.40 -38.02 109.36
CA ALA A 235 -20.98 -38.45 108.09
C ALA A 235 -22.00 -39.59 108.28
N ILE A 236 -23.27 -39.32 108.04
CA ILE A 236 -24.30 -40.36 107.93
C ILE A 236 -24.22 -40.84 106.47
N LYS A 237 -23.28 -41.75 106.22
CA LYS A 237 -23.17 -42.49 104.96
C LYS A 237 -23.80 -43.90 105.03
N ASP A 238 -24.36 -44.27 106.18
CA ASP A 238 -25.13 -45.51 106.36
C ASP A 238 -26.36 -45.22 107.24
N PHE A 239 -27.56 -45.30 106.67
CA PHE A 239 -28.84 -45.18 107.39
C PHE A 239 -29.16 -46.45 108.20
N THR A 240 -28.27 -46.80 109.13
CA THR A 240 -28.56 -47.73 110.22
C THR A 240 -28.14 -47.18 111.59
N GLY A 241 -27.62 -45.94 111.64
CA GLY A 241 -27.15 -45.28 112.86
C GLY A 241 -27.94 -44.01 113.20
N ASN A 242 -28.27 -43.86 114.48
CA ASN A 242 -29.00 -42.71 115.04
C ASN A 242 -28.39 -41.37 114.63
N VAL A 243 -29.21 -40.54 113.97
CA VAL A 243 -28.90 -39.15 113.65
C VAL A 243 -29.18 -38.28 114.88
N ASP A 244 -28.20 -37.47 115.31
CA ASP A 244 -28.41 -36.47 116.36
C ASP A 244 -29.05 -35.21 115.76
N TYR A 245 -30.37 -35.09 115.92
CA TYR A 245 -31.18 -34.02 115.35
C TYR A 245 -31.01 -32.65 116.04
N THR A 246 -30.24 -32.57 117.14
CA THR A 246 -30.16 -31.34 117.96
C THR A 246 -29.49 -30.15 117.26
N ASN A 247 -28.66 -30.38 116.23
CA ASN A 247 -27.97 -29.32 115.49
C ASN A 247 -28.72 -28.82 114.23
N LEU A 248 -29.87 -29.40 113.87
CA LEU A 248 -30.61 -29.05 112.64
C LEU A 248 -31.59 -27.87 112.79
N THR A 249 -31.89 -27.49 114.03
CA THR A 249 -32.83 -26.39 114.35
C THR A 249 -32.31 -24.99 113.98
N SER A 250 -31.04 -24.86 113.60
CA SER A 250 -30.44 -23.58 113.16
C SER A 250 -30.44 -23.37 111.64
N ILE A 251 -30.92 -24.32 110.84
CA ILE A 251 -30.93 -24.18 109.38
C ILE A 251 -32.17 -23.41 108.95
N SER A 252 -31.94 -22.20 108.43
CA SER A 252 -32.99 -21.35 107.88
C SER A 252 -33.44 -21.92 106.54
N MET A 253 -34.75 -22.16 106.39
CA MET A 253 -35.35 -22.55 105.10
C MET A 253 -35.12 -21.51 104.00
N ASN A 254 -34.84 -20.25 104.37
CA ASN A 254 -34.51 -19.19 103.42
C ASN A 254 -33.11 -19.38 102.78
N ASP A 255 -32.27 -20.25 103.33
CA ASP A 255 -30.93 -20.54 102.79
C ASP A 255 -30.94 -21.72 101.78
N ALA A 256 -32.13 -22.28 101.52
CA ALA A 256 -32.32 -23.37 100.57
C ALA A 256 -32.12 -22.89 99.12
N ILE A 257 -31.63 -23.79 98.26
CA ILE A 257 -31.50 -23.57 96.81
C ILE A 257 -32.90 -23.48 96.18
N VAL A 258 -33.77 -24.40 96.61
CA VAL A 258 -35.19 -24.46 96.24
C VAL A 258 -35.99 -24.61 97.52
N TYR A 259 -37.01 -23.79 97.71
CA TYR A 259 -37.94 -23.92 98.83
C TYR A 259 -39.36 -23.76 98.32
N LYS A 260 -40.22 -24.69 98.72
CA LYS A 260 -41.66 -24.62 98.50
C LYS A 260 -42.35 -24.74 99.85
N GLU A 261 -43.06 -23.69 100.22
CA GLU A 261 -43.95 -23.74 101.38
C GLU A 261 -45.09 -24.71 101.08
N GLY A 262 -45.33 -25.60 102.03
CA GLY A 262 -46.37 -26.62 101.98
C GLY A 262 -47.48 -26.29 102.95
N ASN A 263 -48.69 -26.74 102.65
CA ASN A 263 -49.79 -26.69 103.63
C ASN A 263 -50.66 -27.94 103.46
N SER A 264 -50.01 -29.08 103.22
CA SER A 264 -50.67 -30.32 102.84
C SER A 264 -50.64 -31.30 104.00
N ASP A 265 -51.82 -31.74 104.41
CA ASP A 265 -51.98 -32.76 105.45
C ASP A 265 -51.70 -34.15 104.84
N LEU A 266 -50.71 -34.85 105.39
CA LEU A 266 -50.52 -36.29 105.23
C LEU A 266 -51.52 -37.00 106.15
N VAL A 267 -52.73 -37.23 105.63
CA VAL A 267 -53.75 -38.03 106.31
C VAL A 267 -53.53 -39.51 106.00
N ASN A 268 -53.69 -40.38 107.02
CA ASN A 268 -53.53 -41.82 106.88
C ASN A 268 -54.34 -42.37 105.68
N GLY A 269 -53.66 -42.97 104.71
CA GLY A 269 -54.26 -43.55 103.50
C GLY A 269 -54.31 -42.65 102.25
N THR A 270 -53.76 -41.43 102.30
CA THR A 270 -53.64 -40.55 101.12
C THR A 270 -52.20 -40.46 100.63
N ASN A 271 -52.00 -40.55 99.30
CA ASN A 271 -50.72 -40.27 98.66
C ASN A 271 -50.60 -38.76 98.46
N LEU A 272 -49.46 -38.18 98.83
CA LEU A 272 -49.16 -36.78 98.59
C LEU A 272 -48.10 -36.68 97.51
N THR A 273 -48.39 -35.96 96.43
CA THR A 273 -47.38 -35.56 95.43
C THR A 273 -47.19 -34.05 95.49
N THR A 274 -45.94 -33.61 95.40
CA THR A 274 -45.62 -32.20 95.29
C THR A 274 -44.42 -32.01 94.37
N SER A 275 -44.50 -30.99 93.53
CA SER A 275 -43.46 -30.65 92.57
C SER A 275 -42.62 -29.49 93.09
N LEU A 276 -41.30 -29.65 93.07
CA LEU A 276 -40.34 -28.57 93.27
C LEU A 276 -39.96 -28.00 91.91
N ASP A 277 -40.12 -26.69 91.73
CA ASP A 277 -39.69 -26.01 90.52
C ASP A 277 -38.17 -25.84 90.55
N LEU A 278 -37.50 -26.53 89.62
CA LEU A 278 -36.05 -26.47 89.46
C LEU A 278 -35.65 -25.45 88.40
N SER A 279 -36.60 -24.73 87.79
CA SER A 279 -36.32 -23.77 86.72
C SER A 279 -35.26 -22.76 87.14
N ASN A 280 -34.15 -22.71 86.39
CA ASN A 280 -33.02 -21.81 86.62
C ASN A 280 -32.27 -22.06 87.94
N LYS A 281 -32.40 -23.25 88.53
CA LYS A 281 -31.73 -23.64 89.77
C LYS A 281 -30.52 -24.50 89.47
N THR A 282 -29.42 -24.20 90.16
CA THR A 282 -28.19 -24.99 90.11
C THR A 282 -28.14 -25.92 91.31
N LEU A 283 -28.11 -27.22 91.05
CA LEU A 283 -27.94 -28.25 92.07
C LEU A 283 -26.53 -28.87 91.94
N PRO A 284 -25.79 -29.05 93.06
CA PRO A 284 -24.62 -29.92 93.08
C PRO A 284 -25.02 -31.39 92.95
N LYS A 285 -24.06 -32.28 92.64
CA LYS A 285 -24.31 -33.73 92.58
C LYS A 285 -24.84 -34.29 93.90
N ASP A 286 -24.32 -33.82 95.03
CA ASP A 286 -24.77 -34.18 96.35
C ASP A 286 -25.71 -33.09 96.88
N ILE A 287 -27.01 -33.39 96.97
CA ILE A 287 -28.01 -32.50 97.54
C ILE A 287 -28.53 -33.02 98.88
N CYS A 288 -29.13 -32.13 99.66
CA CYS A 288 -29.88 -32.49 100.84
C CYS A 288 -31.32 -32.00 100.71
N LEU A 289 -32.28 -32.93 100.58
CA LEU A 289 -33.70 -32.64 100.63
C LEU A 289 -34.12 -32.50 102.10
N VAL A 290 -34.73 -31.39 102.49
CA VAL A 290 -35.22 -31.16 103.85
C VAL A 290 -36.74 -31.04 103.83
N LEU A 291 -37.44 -31.89 104.57
CA LEU A 291 -38.88 -31.81 104.78
C LEU A 291 -39.17 -31.06 106.08
N ASN A 292 -39.92 -29.96 106.00
CA ASN A 292 -40.50 -29.33 107.18
C ASN A 292 -41.84 -29.98 107.49
N VAL A 293 -41.93 -30.67 108.62
CA VAL A 293 -43.11 -31.43 109.01
C VAL A 293 -43.58 -31.07 110.41
N SER A 294 -44.89 -30.97 110.59
CA SER A 294 -45.55 -30.91 111.90
C SER A 294 -46.28 -32.23 112.14
N PHE A 295 -46.27 -32.71 113.37
CA PHE A 295 -47.01 -33.91 113.76
C PHE A 295 -48.06 -33.55 114.80
N GLU A 296 -49.30 -34.00 114.59
CA GLU A 296 -50.42 -33.78 115.51
C GLU A 296 -50.99 -35.12 115.99
N GLY A 297 -51.12 -35.26 117.31
CA GLY A 297 -51.52 -36.49 117.99
C GLY A 297 -50.40 -37.54 118.09
N GLY A 298 -50.50 -38.46 119.05
CA GLY A 298 -49.48 -39.49 119.30
C GLY A 298 -49.25 -39.77 120.79
N ASP A 299 -48.73 -40.95 121.11
CA ASP A 299 -48.26 -41.33 122.46
C ASP A 299 -46.74 -41.19 122.61
N GLY A 300 -46.04 -40.73 121.56
CA GLY A 300 -44.59 -40.53 121.54
C GLY A 300 -43.74 -41.80 121.49
N THR A 301 -44.35 -42.99 121.34
CA THR A 301 -43.63 -44.28 121.50
C THR A 301 -43.36 -45.05 120.21
N SER A 302 -43.91 -44.66 119.06
CA SER A 302 -43.71 -45.33 117.77
C SER A 302 -42.91 -44.46 116.80
N PRO A 303 -41.93 -45.02 116.05
CA PRO A 303 -41.19 -44.28 115.02
C PRO A 303 -42.11 -43.92 113.84
N VAL A 304 -41.79 -42.85 113.13
CA VAL A 304 -42.54 -42.39 111.95
C VAL A 304 -41.66 -42.58 110.71
N THR A 305 -42.02 -43.51 109.84
CA THR A 305 -41.29 -43.76 108.58
C THR A 305 -42.00 -43.08 107.41
N ILE A 306 -41.32 -42.14 106.73
CA ILE A 306 -41.85 -41.51 105.52
C ILE A 306 -41.21 -42.21 104.33
N THR A 307 -41.97 -42.85 103.44
CA THR A 307 -41.37 -43.45 102.24
C THR A 307 -41.74 -42.58 101.04
N THR A 308 -40.80 -42.30 100.12
CA THR A 308 -41.24 -41.82 98.80
C THR A 308 -41.63 -42.97 97.91
N LYS A 309 -42.50 -42.67 96.95
CA LYS A 309 -42.83 -43.54 95.85
C LYS A 309 -43.10 -42.66 94.63
N ASN A 310 -42.55 -43.07 93.49
CA ASN A 310 -42.70 -42.38 92.21
C ASN A 310 -42.11 -40.95 92.22
N SER A 311 -41.10 -40.67 93.06
CA SER A 311 -40.34 -39.44 92.92
C SER A 311 -39.54 -39.48 91.63
N LYS A 312 -39.71 -38.50 90.76
CA LYS A 312 -39.04 -38.45 89.46
C LYS A 312 -38.89 -37.00 89.00
N PHE A 313 -37.96 -36.77 88.10
CA PHE A 313 -37.95 -35.54 87.33
C PHE A 313 -39.14 -35.52 86.38
N SER A 314 -39.58 -34.31 86.00
CA SER A 314 -40.57 -34.10 84.95
C SER A 314 -40.12 -34.72 83.63
N ASP A 315 -41.07 -35.20 82.82
CA ASP A 315 -40.76 -35.93 81.58
C ASP A 315 -39.98 -35.08 80.54
N ASN A 316 -40.08 -33.74 80.60
CA ASN A 316 -39.33 -32.81 79.74
C ASN A 316 -38.29 -32.04 80.57
N ILE A 317 -37.17 -32.69 80.89
CA ILE A 317 -36.05 -32.01 81.57
C ILE A 317 -35.35 -31.11 80.56
N SER A 318 -35.10 -29.86 80.95
CA SER A 318 -34.23 -28.96 80.20
C SER A 318 -33.03 -28.57 81.06
N PHE A 319 -31.88 -28.36 80.43
CA PHE A 319 -30.66 -27.92 81.10
C PHE A 319 -30.23 -26.57 80.53
N LYS A 320 -29.68 -25.71 81.41
CA LYS A 320 -28.97 -24.50 81.01
C LYS A 320 -27.47 -24.71 81.03
N ARG A 321 -26.96 -25.42 82.03
CA ARG A 321 -25.52 -25.62 82.19
C ARG A 321 -25.21 -26.84 83.02
N VAL A 322 -24.16 -27.58 82.67
CA VAL A 322 -23.58 -28.64 83.50
C VAL A 322 -22.08 -28.40 83.67
N THR A 323 -21.51 -28.77 84.81
CA THR A 323 -20.06 -28.65 85.10
C THR A 323 -19.50 -29.98 85.56
N GLY A 324 -18.24 -30.27 85.24
CA GLY A 324 -17.58 -31.53 85.58
C GLY A 324 -18.12 -32.72 84.81
N PHE A 325 -18.75 -32.48 83.65
CA PHE A 325 -19.46 -33.52 82.90
C PHE A 325 -18.50 -34.47 82.19
N ASN A 326 -18.76 -35.77 82.31
CA ASN A 326 -18.05 -36.83 81.60
C ASN A 326 -19.02 -37.63 80.73
N THR A 327 -18.77 -37.70 79.42
CA THR A 327 -19.51 -38.61 78.53
C THR A 327 -19.10 -40.05 78.77
N THR A 328 -20.04 -41.00 78.72
CA THR A 328 -19.72 -42.44 78.86
C THR A 328 -19.11 -43.04 77.59
N ALA A 329 -19.42 -42.46 76.43
CA ALA A 329 -18.84 -42.71 75.11
C ALA A 329 -18.99 -41.45 74.23
N PRO A 330 -18.24 -41.30 73.13
CA PRO A 330 -18.42 -40.19 72.20
C PRO A 330 -19.85 -40.15 71.64
N VAL A 331 -20.44 -38.95 71.57
CA VAL A 331 -21.79 -38.72 71.05
C VAL A 331 -21.70 -38.15 69.65
N GLU A 332 -22.27 -38.85 68.67
CA GLU A 332 -22.29 -38.40 67.26
C GLU A 332 -23.44 -37.42 67.01
N VAL A 333 -23.13 -36.29 66.38
CA VAL A 333 -24.10 -35.28 65.95
C VAL A 333 -23.87 -34.99 64.47
N ASP A 334 -24.89 -35.25 63.66
CA ASP A 334 -24.88 -34.98 62.23
C ASP A 334 -24.89 -33.48 61.94
N PHE A 335 -24.24 -33.09 60.85
CA PHE A 335 -24.36 -31.74 60.35
C PHE A 335 -25.78 -31.45 59.83
N PRO A 336 -26.27 -30.21 60.04
CA PRO A 336 -27.48 -29.77 59.35
C PRO A 336 -27.26 -29.79 57.84
N SER A 337 -28.34 -29.79 57.06
CA SER A 337 -28.27 -29.85 55.59
C SER A 337 -27.35 -28.75 55.03
N ILE A 338 -26.26 -29.16 54.38
CA ILE A 338 -25.27 -28.26 53.78
C ILE A 338 -25.63 -28.04 52.32
N GLU A 339 -25.57 -26.79 51.85
CA GLU A 339 -25.73 -26.50 50.42
C GLU A 339 -24.59 -27.12 49.60
N PRO A 340 -24.89 -27.73 48.43
CA PRO A 340 -23.86 -28.27 47.56
C PRO A 340 -22.86 -27.19 47.11
N ILE A 341 -21.58 -27.57 47.01
CA ILE A 341 -20.54 -26.69 46.50
C ILE A 341 -20.62 -26.68 44.98
N GLU A 342 -21.09 -25.57 44.42
CA GLU A 342 -21.02 -25.34 43.00
C GLU A 342 -19.56 -25.18 42.57
N LEU A 343 -19.12 -25.96 41.59
CA LEU A 343 -17.88 -25.67 40.88
C LEU A 343 -18.15 -24.42 40.04
N ALA A 344 -17.29 -23.39 40.16
CA ALA A 344 -17.58 -22.03 39.69
C ALA A 344 -18.00 -21.91 38.21
N ASP A 345 -18.69 -20.81 37.88
CA ASP A 345 -18.91 -20.34 36.50
C ASP A 345 -17.58 -20.39 35.72
N GLY A 346 -17.60 -20.96 34.51
CA GLY A 346 -16.39 -21.16 33.69
C GLY A 346 -15.81 -22.58 33.69
N LEU A 347 -16.43 -23.54 34.38
CA LEU A 347 -16.15 -24.98 34.23
C LEU A 347 -17.25 -25.73 33.45
N GLU A 348 -18.13 -25.01 32.74
CA GLU A 348 -19.28 -25.58 32.01
C GLU A 348 -18.83 -26.59 30.93
N ASP A 349 -17.66 -26.36 30.35
CA ASP A 349 -17.09 -27.23 29.32
C ASP A 349 -16.16 -28.32 29.86
N LEU A 350 -15.99 -28.38 31.19
CA LEU A 350 -15.26 -29.46 31.85
C LEU A 350 -15.98 -30.79 31.57
N LYS A 351 -15.24 -31.81 31.17
CA LYS A 351 -15.72 -33.21 31.13
C LYS A 351 -15.21 -34.02 32.32
N GLY A 352 -14.11 -33.59 32.92
CA GLY A 352 -13.59 -34.08 34.18
C GLY A 352 -12.18 -33.57 34.45
N ALA A 353 -11.72 -33.70 35.69
CA ALA A 353 -10.37 -33.32 36.08
C ALA A 353 -9.78 -34.30 37.10
N VAL A 354 -8.46 -34.27 37.22
CA VAL A 354 -7.70 -34.96 38.28
C VAL A 354 -6.95 -33.89 39.06
N ILE A 355 -7.26 -33.75 40.35
CA ILE A 355 -6.60 -32.81 41.25
C ILE A 355 -5.13 -33.19 41.39
N GLY A 356 -4.26 -32.17 41.45
CA GLY A 356 -2.81 -32.35 41.54
C GLY A 356 -2.39 -33.34 42.62
N SER A 357 -1.33 -34.11 42.36
CA SER A 357 -0.83 -35.12 43.29
C SER A 357 -0.13 -34.55 44.55
N GLY A 358 0.14 -33.24 44.61
CA GLY A 358 0.68 -32.57 45.78
C GLY A 358 -0.37 -32.39 46.88
N GLU A 359 0.02 -32.60 48.15
CA GLU A 359 -0.92 -32.48 49.29
C GLU A 359 -1.59 -31.09 49.38
N SER A 360 -0.91 -30.03 48.88
CA SER A 360 -1.39 -28.65 48.86
C SER A 360 -2.15 -28.25 47.58
N ASP A 361 -2.22 -29.14 46.60
CA ASP A 361 -2.83 -28.85 45.28
C ASP A 361 -4.35 -28.89 45.34
N GLY A 362 -4.90 -29.65 46.27
CA GLY A 362 -6.30 -29.61 46.66
C GLY A 362 -6.49 -30.01 48.11
N GLN A 363 -7.28 -29.24 48.85
CA GLN A 363 -7.58 -29.51 50.24
C GLN A 363 -9.00 -29.06 50.61
N ILE A 364 -9.60 -29.80 51.54
CA ILE A 364 -10.77 -29.33 52.29
C ILE A 364 -10.25 -28.89 53.65
N SER A 365 -10.47 -27.64 54.04
CA SER A 365 -10.24 -27.18 55.41
C SER A 365 -11.51 -27.26 56.23
N PHE A 366 -11.38 -27.51 57.52
CA PHE A 366 -12.50 -27.58 58.45
C PHE A 366 -12.12 -26.97 59.80
N SER A 367 -13.03 -26.21 60.39
CA SER A 367 -12.85 -25.61 61.71
C SER A 367 -14.14 -25.62 62.51
N ILE A 368 -13.99 -25.90 63.81
CA ILE A 368 -15.02 -25.78 64.83
C ILE A 368 -14.54 -24.75 65.84
N ASP A 369 -15.29 -23.66 65.95
CA ASP A 369 -15.05 -22.63 66.95
C ASP A 369 -16.05 -22.76 68.10
N ASN A 370 -15.76 -22.07 69.22
CA ASN A 370 -16.58 -22.06 70.43
C ASN A 370 -16.72 -23.43 71.11
N LEU A 371 -15.69 -24.28 71.09
CA LEU A 371 -15.67 -25.51 71.89
C LEU A 371 -15.64 -25.18 73.39
N PRO A 372 -16.54 -25.75 74.22
CA PRO A 372 -16.49 -25.58 75.66
C PRO A 372 -15.24 -26.23 76.27
N ASN A 373 -14.80 -25.72 77.42
CA ASN A 373 -13.67 -26.31 78.14
C ASN A 373 -13.98 -27.76 78.55
N GLY A 374 -13.03 -28.67 78.30
CA GLY A 374 -13.17 -30.10 78.57
C GLY A 374 -13.90 -30.88 77.48
N VAL A 375 -14.32 -30.22 76.38
CA VAL A 375 -14.93 -30.88 75.22
C VAL A 375 -13.89 -31.04 74.11
N THR A 376 -13.78 -32.25 73.57
CA THR A 376 -13.02 -32.56 72.36
C THR A 376 -13.95 -33.09 71.28
N THR A 377 -13.62 -32.84 70.02
CA THR A 377 -14.41 -33.29 68.87
C THR A 377 -13.57 -34.03 67.86
N THR A 378 -14.12 -35.10 67.30
CA THR A 378 -13.61 -35.77 66.10
C THR A 378 -14.59 -35.54 64.96
N THR A 379 -14.13 -35.05 63.83
CA THR A 379 -15.01 -34.78 62.68
C THR A 379 -14.93 -35.90 61.65
N ILE A 380 -16.07 -36.31 61.11
CA ILE A 380 -16.20 -37.29 60.04
C ILE A 380 -16.80 -36.58 58.84
N LEU A 381 -16.11 -36.58 57.69
CA LEU A 381 -16.58 -35.91 56.47
C LEU A 381 -16.73 -36.88 55.30
N SER A 382 -17.76 -36.63 54.51
CA SER A 382 -18.05 -37.28 53.22
C SER A 382 -18.21 -36.20 52.14
N LEU A 383 -17.51 -36.37 51.02
CA LEU A 383 -17.59 -35.50 49.84
C LEU A 383 -17.86 -36.34 48.61
N ILE A 384 -19.04 -36.14 48.04
CA ILE A 384 -19.54 -36.98 46.96
C ILE A 384 -20.08 -36.10 45.85
N GLN A 385 -19.56 -36.29 44.65
CA GLN A 385 -20.26 -35.91 43.42
C GLN A 385 -21.12 -37.10 42.99
N THR A 386 -22.36 -36.83 42.62
CA THR A 386 -23.19 -37.87 41.98
C THR A 386 -22.55 -38.27 40.64
N ASP A 387 -22.69 -39.54 40.26
CA ASP A 387 -22.23 -39.99 38.94
C ASP A 387 -22.98 -39.21 37.86
N SER A 388 -22.25 -38.65 36.90
CA SER A 388 -22.86 -37.94 35.78
C SER A 388 -23.47 -38.95 34.80
N GLU A 389 -24.75 -38.79 34.45
CA GLU A 389 -25.42 -39.61 33.41
C GLU A 389 -24.87 -39.39 31.98
N TYR A 390 -23.86 -38.51 31.80
CA TYR A 390 -23.34 -38.14 30.49
C TYR A 390 -22.25 -39.11 29.98
N ASN A 391 -22.65 -39.91 29.00
CA ASN A 391 -21.82 -40.85 28.24
C ASN A 391 -20.64 -40.16 27.54
N SER A 392 -19.40 -40.46 27.98
CA SER A 392 -18.27 -40.84 27.09
C SER A 392 -16.92 -40.90 27.81
N VAL A 393 -16.76 -40.27 28.98
CA VAL A 393 -15.54 -40.37 29.80
C VAL A 393 -15.92 -40.63 31.26
N ASN A 394 -15.73 -41.86 31.73
CA ASN A 394 -16.09 -42.30 33.08
C ASN A 394 -15.18 -41.64 34.14
N TYR A 395 -15.48 -40.40 34.53
CA TYR A 395 -15.04 -39.85 35.80
C TYR A 395 -16.15 -40.11 36.82
N SER A 396 -15.91 -41.04 37.75
CA SER A 396 -16.81 -41.37 38.87
C SER A 396 -17.00 -40.23 39.90
N GLY A 397 -16.58 -39.01 39.54
CA GLY A 397 -16.56 -37.85 40.41
C GLY A 397 -15.65 -37.99 41.62
N LEU A 398 -15.67 -36.97 42.46
CA LEU A 398 -15.08 -36.99 43.79
C LEU A 398 -15.88 -37.96 44.67
N ASN A 399 -15.20 -38.90 45.31
CA ASN A 399 -15.81 -39.84 46.23
C ASN A 399 -14.90 -40.09 47.43
N ILE A 400 -15.09 -39.28 48.47
CA ILE A 400 -14.47 -39.45 49.78
C ILE A 400 -15.61 -39.77 50.74
N THR A 401 -15.55 -40.90 51.42
CA THR A 401 -16.61 -41.33 52.35
C THR A 401 -16.02 -41.53 53.75
N ASP A 402 -16.72 -41.01 54.75
CA ASP A 402 -16.52 -41.21 56.20
C ASP A 402 -15.07 -41.04 56.64
N LYS A 403 -14.41 -39.99 56.15
CA LYS A 403 -13.01 -39.73 56.46
C LYS A 403 -12.89 -38.95 57.76
N THR A 404 -12.27 -39.57 58.75
CA THR A 404 -11.96 -38.94 60.04
C THR A 404 -10.91 -37.84 59.87
N VAL A 405 -11.22 -36.66 60.41
CA VAL A 405 -10.41 -35.45 60.30
C VAL A 405 -9.78 -35.15 61.66
N THR A 406 -8.50 -35.47 61.79
CA THR A 406 -7.71 -35.21 63.01
C THR A 406 -6.82 -33.96 62.90
N LYS A 407 -6.73 -33.39 61.70
CA LYS A 407 -6.05 -32.13 61.37
C LYS A 407 -7.06 -31.27 60.63
N ASN A 408 -7.02 -29.96 60.78
CA ASN A 408 -7.97 -29.01 60.15
C ASN A 408 -8.03 -29.03 58.61
N ALA A 409 -7.48 -30.05 57.92
CA ALA A 409 -7.66 -30.27 56.51
C ALA A 409 -7.59 -31.75 56.06
N ILE A 410 -8.31 -32.09 54.98
CA ILE A 410 -8.22 -33.33 54.20
C ILE A 410 -7.58 -33.00 52.85
N SER A 411 -6.53 -33.73 52.46
CA SER A 411 -5.99 -33.62 51.09
C SER A 411 -6.91 -34.28 50.05
N LEU A 412 -7.11 -33.57 48.94
CA LEU A 412 -7.80 -34.02 47.74
C LEU A 412 -6.83 -34.51 46.65
N ALA A 413 -5.57 -34.72 46.99
CA ALA A 413 -4.54 -35.07 46.01
C ALA A 413 -4.91 -36.33 45.19
N GLY A 414 -4.79 -36.23 43.86
CA GLY A 414 -5.10 -37.30 42.92
C GLY A 414 -6.59 -37.68 42.81
N GLN A 415 -7.48 -36.98 43.51
CA GLN A 415 -8.92 -37.23 43.39
C GLN A 415 -9.45 -36.74 42.04
N LYS A 416 -10.49 -37.41 41.57
CA LYS A 416 -11.18 -37.06 40.32
C LYS A 416 -12.31 -36.08 40.60
N LEU A 417 -12.58 -35.20 39.66
CA LEU A 417 -13.73 -34.32 39.65
C LEU A 417 -14.52 -34.51 38.36
N ASN A 418 -15.85 -34.49 38.47
CA ASN A 418 -16.77 -34.40 37.35
C ASN A 418 -17.50 -33.04 37.37
N THR A 419 -18.52 -32.88 36.52
CA THR A 419 -19.27 -31.62 36.32
C THR A 419 -20.32 -31.32 37.38
N ASN A 420 -20.62 -32.25 38.28
CA ASN A 420 -21.70 -32.09 39.25
C ASN A 420 -21.23 -31.29 40.48
N ASN A 421 -22.17 -30.73 41.22
CA ASN A 421 -21.86 -30.07 42.49
C ASN A 421 -21.27 -31.08 43.49
N ILE A 422 -20.37 -30.61 44.36
CA ILE A 422 -19.81 -31.42 45.43
C ILE A 422 -20.78 -31.39 46.60
N ASN A 423 -21.35 -32.53 46.96
CA ASN A 423 -22.17 -32.64 48.16
C ASN A 423 -21.26 -32.91 49.35
N LEU A 424 -21.30 -32.03 50.34
CA LEU A 424 -20.60 -32.17 51.62
C LEU A 424 -21.59 -32.67 52.66
N THR A 425 -21.28 -33.79 53.30
CA THR A 425 -21.99 -34.28 54.49
C THR A 425 -20.97 -34.64 55.57
N GLY A 426 -21.43 -34.74 56.81
CA GLY A 426 -20.55 -35.12 57.90
C GLY A 426 -21.24 -35.09 59.25
N SER A 427 -20.49 -35.52 60.25
CA SER A 427 -20.88 -35.53 61.65
C SER A 427 -19.69 -35.14 62.53
N ILE A 428 -19.98 -34.76 63.78
CA ILE A 428 -18.99 -34.59 64.84
C ILE A 428 -19.26 -35.58 65.96
N GLU A 429 -18.23 -36.31 66.37
CA GLU A 429 -18.23 -37.07 67.62
C GLU A 429 -17.73 -36.17 68.74
N ILE A 430 -18.55 -35.99 69.77
CA ILE A 430 -18.29 -35.13 70.92
C ILE A 430 -17.90 -36.01 72.11
N GLU A 431 -16.74 -35.75 72.68
CA GLU A 431 -16.27 -36.35 73.93
C GLU A 431 -16.08 -35.26 74.99
N ALA A 432 -16.66 -35.46 76.17
CA ALA A 432 -16.57 -34.52 77.28
C ALA A 432 -15.81 -35.18 78.45
N ILE A 433 -14.77 -34.50 78.95
CA ILE A 433 -13.99 -34.91 80.11
C ILE A 433 -13.84 -33.71 81.04
N ASP A 434 -14.40 -33.80 82.25
CA ASP A 434 -14.46 -32.70 83.22
C ASP A 434 -15.01 -31.40 82.59
N ALA A 435 -16.00 -31.55 81.71
CA ALA A 435 -16.43 -30.48 80.84
C ALA A 435 -17.41 -29.51 81.52
N THR A 436 -17.37 -28.25 81.08
CA THR A 436 -18.41 -27.28 81.40
C THR A 436 -19.21 -26.96 80.15
N ILE A 437 -20.45 -27.40 80.08
CA ILE A 437 -21.33 -27.22 78.91
C ILE A 437 -22.41 -26.22 79.25
N ASP A 438 -22.52 -25.17 78.45
CA ASP A 438 -23.65 -24.22 78.46
C ASP A 438 -24.53 -24.53 77.25
N PHE A 439 -25.79 -24.91 77.50
CA PHE A 439 -26.73 -25.30 76.45
C PHE A 439 -27.25 -24.10 75.62
N THR A 440 -26.82 -22.87 75.95
CA THR A 440 -27.04 -21.69 75.12
C THR A 440 -25.89 -21.42 74.14
N GLN A 441 -24.79 -22.16 74.25
CA GLN A 441 -23.63 -22.05 73.37
C GLN A 441 -23.81 -22.96 72.15
N GLU A 442 -23.69 -22.38 70.96
CA GLU A 442 -23.69 -23.12 69.69
C GLU A 442 -22.25 -23.27 69.18
N LEU A 443 -21.97 -24.40 68.54
CA LEU A 443 -20.70 -24.65 67.84
C LEU A 443 -20.77 -24.04 66.45
N ASN A 444 -19.83 -23.15 66.14
CA ASN A 444 -19.73 -22.60 64.80
C ASN A 444 -18.85 -23.51 63.96
N VAL A 445 -19.40 -24.01 62.85
CA VAL A 445 -18.71 -24.94 61.98
C VAL A 445 -18.54 -24.30 60.60
N SER A 446 -17.32 -24.33 60.07
CA SER A 446 -17.06 -23.91 58.70
C SER A 446 -16.18 -24.92 57.97
N ALA A 447 -16.52 -25.16 56.71
CA ALA A 447 -15.74 -25.97 55.79
C ALA A 447 -15.28 -25.11 54.61
N GLY A 448 -14.11 -25.39 54.05
CA GLY A 448 -13.64 -24.72 52.84
C GLY A 448 -13.02 -25.71 51.88
N VAL A 449 -13.23 -25.52 50.57
CA VAL A 449 -12.62 -26.32 49.52
C VAL A 449 -11.72 -25.42 48.70
N LYS A 450 -10.45 -25.80 48.61
CA LYS A 450 -9.45 -25.09 47.82
C LYS A 450 -8.74 -26.04 46.86
N ILE A 451 -8.72 -25.71 45.56
CA ILE A 451 -7.99 -26.42 44.50
C ILE A 451 -7.15 -25.43 43.70
N LYS A 452 -5.83 -25.65 43.73
CA LYS A 452 -4.81 -24.79 43.11
C LYS A 452 -4.26 -25.38 41.81
N LYS A 453 -4.23 -26.70 41.70
CA LYS A 453 -3.60 -27.39 40.57
C LYS A 453 -4.37 -28.66 40.19
N PHE A 454 -4.39 -28.95 38.91
CA PHE A 454 -4.84 -30.20 38.33
C PHE A 454 -3.66 -30.91 37.66
N ASP A 455 -3.52 -32.21 37.89
CA ASP A 455 -2.61 -33.05 37.11
C ASP A 455 -3.13 -33.18 35.67
N SER A 456 -4.45 -33.25 35.49
CA SER A 456 -5.08 -33.23 34.16
C SER A 456 -6.48 -32.62 34.17
N VAL A 457 -6.85 -31.91 33.11
CA VAL A 457 -8.18 -31.35 32.86
C VAL A 457 -8.66 -31.81 31.49
N SER A 458 -9.85 -32.41 31.42
CA SER A 458 -10.49 -32.83 30.17
C SER A 458 -11.59 -31.82 29.81
N LEU A 459 -11.48 -31.19 28.65
CA LEU A 459 -12.40 -30.16 28.15
C LEU A 459 -13.06 -30.61 26.85
N SER A 460 -14.28 -30.09 26.59
CA SER A 460 -14.87 -30.16 25.25
C SER A 460 -13.96 -29.45 24.24
N ASP A 461 -13.72 -30.03 23.06
CA ASP A 461 -12.95 -29.35 22.01
C ASP A 461 -13.65 -28.10 21.46
N SER A 462 -14.97 -28.01 21.65
CA SER A 462 -15.79 -26.83 21.35
C SER A 462 -15.45 -25.58 22.16
N VAL A 463 -14.65 -25.69 23.23
CA VAL A 463 -14.17 -24.54 24.03
C VAL A 463 -13.32 -23.60 23.19
N ILE A 464 -12.63 -24.14 22.18
CA ILE A 464 -11.72 -23.35 21.35
C ILE A 464 -12.49 -22.81 20.14
N PRO A 465 -12.63 -21.48 20.00
CA PRO A 465 -13.35 -20.88 18.88
C PRO A 465 -12.75 -21.28 17.52
N GLN A 466 -13.60 -21.70 16.58
CA GLN A 466 -13.16 -22.16 15.25
C GLN A 466 -12.49 -21.05 14.41
N ASN A 467 -12.87 -19.79 14.62
CA ASN A 467 -12.24 -18.63 13.99
C ASN A 467 -10.79 -18.40 14.47
N ILE A 468 -10.41 -18.93 15.63
CA ILE A 468 -9.01 -18.97 16.09
C ILE A 468 -8.27 -20.15 15.45
N LEU A 469 -8.95 -21.29 15.27
CA LEU A 469 -8.37 -22.51 14.74
C LEU A 469 -8.18 -22.53 13.24
N THR A 470 -8.88 -21.70 12.46
CA THR A 470 -8.69 -21.65 11.01
C THR A 470 -8.80 -20.22 10.50
N GLN A 471 -7.77 -19.78 9.80
CA GLN A 471 -7.71 -18.46 9.19
C GLN A 471 -7.38 -18.58 7.71
N ASN A 472 -8.16 -17.86 6.90
CA ASN A 472 -7.95 -17.78 5.47
C ASN A 472 -7.58 -16.34 5.14
N TYR A 473 -6.47 -16.19 4.44
CA TYR A 473 -5.96 -14.93 3.93
C TYR A 473 -6.01 -15.00 2.42
N SER A 474 -6.56 -13.97 1.80
CA SER A 474 -6.54 -13.77 0.36
C SER A 474 -6.10 -12.34 0.08
N TYR A 475 -5.20 -12.19 -0.88
CA TYR A 475 -4.74 -10.90 -1.39
C TYR A 475 -4.78 -10.92 -2.91
N SER A 476 -5.34 -9.88 -3.53
CA SER A 476 -5.44 -9.78 -4.99
C SER A 476 -4.06 -9.57 -5.60
N LEU A 477 -3.74 -10.32 -6.65
CA LEU A 477 -2.53 -10.13 -7.47
C LEU A 477 -2.84 -9.46 -8.81
N ALA A 478 -4.06 -8.92 -8.98
CA ALA A 478 -4.54 -8.38 -10.26
C ALA A 478 -3.62 -7.29 -10.84
N ASP A 479 -3.14 -6.36 -10.01
CA ASP A 479 -2.30 -5.24 -10.44
C ASP A 479 -0.92 -5.71 -10.93
N ILE A 480 -0.39 -6.79 -10.32
CA ILE A 480 0.85 -7.43 -10.78
C ILE A 480 0.60 -8.25 -12.06
N ALA A 481 -0.52 -8.97 -12.12
CA ALA A 481 -0.89 -9.86 -13.23
C ALA A 481 -1.20 -9.10 -14.54
N GLU A 482 -1.51 -7.80 -14.45
CA GLU A 482 -1.68 -6.94 -15.63
C GLU A 482 -0.40 -6.85 -16.47
N TYR A 483 0.77 -6.78 -15.81
CA TYR A 483 2.06 -6.50 -16.43
C TYR A 483 3.07 -7.66 -16.33
N VAL A 484 2.81 -8.69 -15.53
CA VAL A 484 3.76 -9.78 -15.27
C VAL A 484 3.14 -11.13 -15.62
N ASN A 485 3.79 -11.86 -16.54
CA ASN A 485 3.41 -13.24 -16.84
C ASN A 485 3.94 -14.20 -15.79
N GLN A 486 5.21 -14.04 -15.40
CA GLN A 486 5.90 -14.95 -14.48
C GLN A 486 6.85 -14.21 -13.53
N ILE A 487 7.01 -14.71 -12.32
CA ILE A 487 8.05 -14.27 -11.38
C ILE A 487 8.94 -15.45 -11.04
N LYS A 488 10.26 -15.25 -11.14
CA LYS A 488 11.27 -16.21 -10.68
C LYS A 488 11.74 -15.81 -9.28
N PHE A 489 11.57 -16.72 -8.33
CA PHE A 489 11.97 -16.55 -6.94
C PHE A 489 13.24 -17.35 -6.60
N ASN A 490 14.22 -16.69 -5.99
CA ASN A 490 15.31 -17.37 -5.27
C ASN A 490 14.73 -18.13 -4.07
N LYS A 491 13.79 -17.49 -3.35
CA LYS A 491 13.07 -18.08 -2.22
C LYS A 491 11.69 -17.46 -2.08
N ILE A 492 10.68 -18.30 -1.89
CA ILE A 492 9.33 -17.86 -1.56
C ILE A 492 8.71 -18.77 -0.51
N GLY A 493 8.03 -18.21 0.49
CA GLY A 493 7.45 -19.00 1.56
C GLY A 493 6.97 -18.19 2.75
N LEU A 494 6.97 -18.81 3.93
CA LEU A 494 6.55 -18.24 5.20
C LEU A 494 7.60 -18.49 6.27
N ALA A 495 7.84 -17.50 7.11
CA ALA A 495 8.57 -17.63 8.37
C ALA A 495 7.54 -17.61 9.51
N LEU A 496 7.37 -18.75 10.18
CA LEU A 496 6.33 -18.94 11.19
C LEU A 496 6.88 -18.82 12.61
N LYS A 497 6.18 -18.07 13.45
CA LYS A 497 6.38 -18.00 14.89
C LYS A 497 5.04 -18.27 15.57
N LEU A 498 5.00 -19.22 16.49
CA LEU A 498 3.80 -19.54 17.27
C LEU A 498 4.15 -19.62 18.74
N CYS A 499 3.34 -18.95 19.55
CA CYS A 499 3.28 -19.11 20.99
C CYS A 499 2.12 -20.06 21.33
N ASN A 500 2.46 -21.28 21.74
CA ASN A 500 1.51 -22.26 22.25
C ASN A 500 1.61 -22.33 23.78
N GLY A 501 0.82 -21.52 24.48
CA GLY A 501 0.78 -21.48 25.94
C GLY A 501 0.12 -22.72 26.58
N LEU A 502 -0.52 -23.57 25.79
CA LEU A 502 -1.19 -24.77 26.27
C LEU A 502 -0.16 -25.82 26.71
N PRO A 503 -0.42 -26.61 27.77
CA PRO A 503 0.44 -27.73 28.16
C PRO A 503 0.22 -28.98 27.28
N LEU A 504 0.09 -28.77 25.98
CA LEU A 504 -0.15 -29.78 24.97
C LEU A 504 0.41 -29.29 23.63
N ASP A 505 1.07 -30.16 22.89
CA ASP A 505 1.57 -29.85 21.55
C ASP A 505 0.40 -29.63 20.58
N ALA A 506 0.54 -28.69 19.65
CA ALA A 506 -0.45 -28.41 18.63
C ALA A 506 0.15 -28.64 17.23
N THR A 507 -0.66 -29.14 16.30
CA THR A 507 -0.26 -29.30 14.91
C THR A 507 -0.85 -28.18 14.08
N MET A 508 -0.02 -27.41 13.42
CA MET A 508 -0.43 -26.40 12.44
C MET A 508 -0.39 -27.01 11.04
N LYS A 509 -1.50 -26.92 10.32
CA LYS A 509 -1.67 -27.27 8.91
C LYS A 509 -1.69 -26.01 8.07
N ILE A 510 -0.79 -25.94 7.10
CA ILE A 510 -0.63 -24.79 6.23
C ILE A 510 -0.90 -25.23 4.81
N ASN A 511 -1.71 -24.44 4.12
CA ASN A 511 -2.05 -24.64 2.72
C ASN A 511 -1.96 -23.29 1.99
N SER A 512 -1.28 -23.28 0.85
CA SER A 512 -1.23 -22.14 -0.06
C SER A 512 -0.96 -22.66 -1.46
N THR A 513 -1.87 -22.37 -2.38
CA THR A 513 -1.72 -22.71 -3.79
C THR A 513 -0.62 -21.85 -4.41
N PHE A 514 -0.61 -20.55 -4.10
CA PHE A 514 0.43 -19.62 -4.55
C PHE A 514 1.84 -20.04 -4.11
N LEU A 515 2.03 -20.50 -2.87
CA LEU A 515 3.35 -20.90 -2.35
C LEU A 515 3.74 -22.36 -2.63
N ASP A 516 2.91 -23.14 -3.35
CA ASP A 516 3.03 -24.61 -3.51
C ASP A 516 3.10 -25.38 -2.18
N ILE A 517 2.44 -24.88 -1.14
CA ILE A 517 2.38 -25.53 0.16
C ILE A 517 1.10 -26.36 0.22
N THR A 518 1.24 -27.69 0.09
CA THR A 518 0.11 -28.63 0.22
C THR A 518 0.16 -29.37 1.55
N ASN A 519 -0.81 -29.10 2.43
CA ASN A 519 -1.03 -29.74 3.74
C ASN A 519 0.27 -29.92 4.54
N LYS A 520 1.07 -28.86 4.61
CA LYS A 520 2.30 -28.89 5.40
C LYS A 520 1.93 -28.86 6.88
N GLU A 521 2.38 -29.86 7.62
CA GLU A 521 2.19 -29.97 9.06
C GLU A 521 3.43 -29.52 9.81
N GLU A 522 3.25 -28.65 10.80
CA GLU A 522 4.28 -28.25 11.76
C GLU A 522 3.79 -28.46 13.19
N VAL A 523 4.60 -29.17 13.99
CA VAL A 523 4.30 -29.39 15.41
C VAL A 523 4.95 -28.31 16.24
N PHE A 524 4.13 -27.62 17.04
CA PHE A 524 4.57 -26.62 18.00
C PHE A 524 4.38 -27.13 19.42
N LEU A 525 5.46 -27.09 20.18
CA LEU A 525 5.50 -27.61 21.54
C LEU A 525 4.62 -26.77 22.47
N GLY A 526 3.99 -27.42 23.44
CA GLY A 526 3.26 -26.73 24.49
C GLY A 526 4.13 -25.92 25.46
N ASN A 527 3.48 -25.20 26.38
CA ASN A 527 4.08 -24.38 27.44
C ASN A 527 5.04 -23.29 26.95
N GLN A 528 4.81 -22.73 25.78
CA GLN A 528 5.52 -21.55 25.29
C GLN A 528 4.78 -20.29 25.75
N THR A 529 5.44 -19.43 26.52
CA THR A 529 4.86 -18.18 27.06
C THR A 529 5.00 -16.99 26.12
N ASP A 530 5.98 -17.05 25.22
CA ASP A 530 6.37 -15.98 24.32
C ASP A 530 6.56 -16.52 22.90
N LEU A 531 6.45 -15.64 21.90
CA LEU A 531 6.82 -15.98 20.53
C LEU A 531 8.30 -16.37 20.46
N PRO A 532 8.63 -17.48 19.80
CA PRO A 532 10.02 -17.90 19.66
C PRO A 532 10.83 -16.86 18.89
N THR A 533 12.10 -16.70 19.28
CA THR A 533 13.04 -15.79 18.62
C THR A 533 13.41 -16.27 17.20
N GLU A 534 13.42 -17.59 16.99
CA GLU A 534 13.71 -18.21 15.70
C GLU A 534 12.40 -18.62 15.01
N ALA A 535 12.25 -18.21 13.74
CA ALA A 535 11.13 -18.62 12.91
C ALA A 535 11.38 -20.01 12.29
N ARG A 536 10.30 -20.74 12.03
CA ARG A 536 10.36 -21.92 11.14
C ARG A 536 10.03 -21.49 9.72
N ASP A 537 11.03 -21.59 8.86
CA ASP A 537 10.89 -21.30 7.43
C ASP A 537 10.23 -22.48 6.70
N ILE A 538 9.18 -22.18 5.95
CA ILE A 538 8.50 -23.11 5.07
C ILE A 538 8.38 -22.44 3.72
N GLY A 539 8.99 -23.03 2.70
CA GLY A 539 8.93 -22.44 1.38
C GLY A 539 9.58 -23.31 0.34
N THR A 540 9.62 -22.76 -0.85
CA THR A 540 10.33 -23.30 -2.00
C THR A 540 11.44 -22.33 -2.39
N SER A 541 12.48 -22.87 -3.00
CA SER A 541 13.59 -22.10 -3.54
C SER A 541 13.73 -22.40 -5.02
N ASP A 542 14.27 -21.44 -5.76
CA ASP A 542 14.50 -21.54 -7.21
C ASP A 542 13.25 -21.95 -7.99
N ILE A 543 12.14 -21.22 -7.77
CA ILE A 543 10.84 -21.51 -8.38
C ILE A 543 10.36 -20.38 -9.29
N THR A 544 9.74 -20.74 -10.40
CA THR A 544 9.04 -19.80 -11.29
C THR A 544 7.54 -19.95 -11.10
N LYS A 545 6.84 -18.84 -10.89
CA LYS A 545 5.39 -18.79 -10.73
C LYS A 545 4.75 -18.05 -11.89
N ASP A 546 3.75 -18.70 -12.50
CA ASP A 546 2.85 -18.07 -13.47
C ASP A 546 1.87 -17.16 -12.72
N ILE A 547 1.97 -15.85 -12.96
CA ILE A 547 1.10 -14.83 -12.38
C ILE A 547 -0.10 -14.56 -13.30
N SER A 548 0.05 -14.76 -14.61
CA SER A 548 -1.01 -14.49 -15.60
C SER A 548 -2.32 -15.22 -15.32
N ASP A 549 -2.25 -16.42 -14.74
CA ASP A 549 -3.41 -17.25 -14.40
C ASP A 549 -3.72 -17.25 -12.89
N THR A 550 -2.93 -16.54 -12.07
CA THR A 550 -3.04 -16.54 -10.61
C THR A 550 -3.54 -15.19 -10.11
N THR A 551 -4.85 -15.11 -9.83
CA THR A 551 -5.52 -13.85 -9.47
C THR A 551 -5.36 -13.45 -8.01
N GLU A 552 -4.96 -14.37 -7.13
CA GLU A 552 -4.83 -14.12 -5.69
C GLU A 552 -3.71 -14.91 -5.03
N PHE A 553 -3.09 -14.31 -4.01
CA PHE A 553 -2.29 -15.00 -3.01
C PHE A 553 -3.23 -15.61 -1.98
N ASP A 554 -3.31 -16.94 -1.93
CA ASP A 554 -4.11 -17.68 -0.96
C ASP A 554 -3.24 -18.26 0.16
N LEU A 555 -3.66 -18.08 1.41
CA LEU A 555 -3.04 -18.74 2.56
C LEU A 555 -4.10 -19.19 3.55
N LYS A 556 -4.12 -20.49 3.82
CA LYS A 556 -4.94 -21.10 4.86
C LYS A 556 -4.06 -21.69 5.93
N ILE A 557 -4.21 -21.20 7.16
CA ILE A 557 -3.58 -21.75 8.36
C ILE A 557 -4.69 -22.37 9.21
N SER A 558 -4.55 -23.65 9.53
CA SER A 558 -5.46 -24.37 10.42
C SER A 558 -4.67 -24.98 11.57
N ILE A 559 -5.11 -24.82 12.80
CA ILE A 559 -4.52 -25.42 13.99
C ILE A 559 -5.39 -26.60 14.41
N GLU A 560 -4.77 -27.76 14.56
CA GLU A 560 -5.38 -28.96 15.08
C GLU A 560 -4.82 -29.25 16.48
N MET A 561 -5.72 -29.23 17.45
CA MET A 561 -5.41 -29.66 18.81
C MET A 561 -5.55 -31.18 18.90
N PRO A 562 -4.71 -31.87 19.69
CA PRO A 562 -4.89 -33.30 19.96
C PRO A 562 -6.19 -33.54 20.72
N SER A 563 -7.26 -33.88 19.99
CA SER A 563 -8.54 -34.27 20.57
C SER A 563 -8.84 -35.75 20.32
N SER A 564 -9.45 -36.40 21.29
CA SER A 564 -9.95 -37.78 21.18
C SER A 564 -11.44 -37.79 21.48
N ASN A 565 -12.26 -38.18 20.50
CA ASN A 565 -13.72 -38.19 20.61
C ASN A 565 -14.33 -36.83 21.01
N GLY A 566 -13.75 -35.71 20.55
CA GLY A 566 -14.23 -34.37 20.88
C GLY A 566 -13.79 -33.83 22.24
N VAL A 567 -12.80 -34.48 22.87
CA VAL A 567 -12.26 -34.07 24.18
C VAL A 567 -10.77 -33.78 24.06
N ILE A 568 -10.37 -32.61 24.56
CA ILE A 568 -8.96 -32.21 24.73
C ILE A 568 -8.55 -32.49 26.18
N THR A 569 -7.40 -33.12 26.39
CA THR A 569 -6.85 -33.34 27.73
C THR A 569 -5.59 -32.52 27.91
N LEU A 570 -5.63 -31.61 28.87
CA LEU A 570 -4.53 -30.74 29.25
C LEU A 570 -3.89 -31.25 30.54
N ASN A 571 -2.57 -31.22 30.63
CA ASN A 571 -1.85 -31.70 31.81
C ASN A 571 -1.25 -30.52 32.60
N ASP A 572 -0.98 -30.72 33.89
CA ASP A 572 -0.26 -29.74 34.72
C ASP A 572 -0.90 -28.33 34.75
N ILE A 573 -2.23 -28.28 34.88
CA ILE A 573 -2.98 -27.02 34.86
C ILE A 573 -2.98 -26.35 36.22
N THR A 574 -2.66 -25.05 36.24
CA THR A 574 -2.76 -24.21 37.44
C THR A 574 -4.07 -23.42 37.37
N THR A 575 -4.85 -23.41 38.45
CA THR A 575 -6.10 -22.65 38.51
C THR A 575 -5.82 -21.15 38.57
N GLY A 576 -6.74 -20.33 38.06
CA GLY A 576 -6.57 -18.88 37.93
C GLY A 576 -5.53 -18.44 36.89
N THR A 577 -5.03 -19.35 36.04
CA THR A 577 -4.09 -19.02 34.96
C THR A 577 -4.81 -18.92 33.61
N ASP A 578 -4.52 -17.86 32.86
CA ASP A 578 -4.99 -17.68 31.49
C ASP A 578 -4.03 -18.32 30.50
N TYR A 579 -4.55 -19.19 29.65
CA TYR A 579 -3.76 -19.87 28.62
C TYR A 579 -3.98 -19.21 27.26
N LYS A 580 -2.88 -18.79 26.63
CA LYS A 580 -2.88 -18.02 25.38
C LYS A 580 -2.35 -18.86 24.22
N PHE A 581 -2.89 -18.62 23.03
CA PHE A 581 -2.42 -19.23 21.80
C PHE A 581 -2.44 -18.20 20.68
N TYR A 582 -1.28 -17.90 20.10
CA TYR A 582 -1.17 -16.87 19.08
C TYR A 582 0.09 -17.06 18.23
N GLY A 583 0.09 -16.49 17.04
CA GLY A 583 1.21 -16.62 16.11
C GLY A 583 1.29 -15.50 15.09
N GLN A 584 2.38 -15.56 14.34
CA GLN A 584 2.75 -14.64 13.29
C GLN A 584 3.34 -15.44 12.13
N ALA A 585 2.91 -15.13 10.92
CA ALA A 585 3.49 -15.63 9.68
C ALA A 585 4.03 -14.46 8.86
N ASP A 586 5.35 -14.40 8.74
CA ASP A 586 6.05 -13.41 7.92
C ASP A 586 6.16 -13.98 6.49
N LEU A 587 5.80 -13.22 5.47
CA LEU A 587 5.95 -13.64 4.08
C LEU A 587 7.44 -13.53 3.69
N ILE A 588 8.01 -14.63 3.18
CA ILE A 588 9.37 -14.64 2.64
C ILE A 588 9.25 -14.47 1.14
N ILE A 589 9.68 -13.33 0.61
CA ILE A 589 9.77 -13.08 -0.83
C ILE A 589 11.17 -12.60 -1.16
N ASP A 590 11.85 -13.38 -1.99
CA ASP A 590 13.14 -13.05 -2.57
C ASP A 590 13.07 -13.44 -4.05
N TRP A 591 12.78 -12.45 -4.90
CA TRP A 591 12.69 -12.64 -6.35
C TRP A 591 13.97 -12.23 -7.09
N GLU A 592 14.27 -12.97 -8.15
CA GLU A 592 15.46 -12.80 -8.99
C GLU A 592 15.15 -11.99 -10.25
N SER A 593 14.06 -12.35 -10.92
CA SER A 593 13.67 -11.76 -12.19
C SER A 593 12.16 -11.91 -12.43
N VAL A 594 11.61 -11.01 -13.22
CA VAL A 594 10.21 -11.06 -13.67
C VAL A 594 10.15 -11.15 -15.19
N ASN A 595 9.20 -11.92 -15.70
CA ASN A 595 8.84 -11.95 -17.09
C ASN A 595 7.67 -10.99 -17.32
N PHE A 596 7.97 -9.86 -17.96
CA PHE A 596 7.01 -8.82 -18.27
C PHE A 596 6.14 -9.17 -19.46
N LYS A 597 4.84 -8.95 -19.28
CA LYS A 597 3.87 -8.86 -20.35
C LYS A 597 3.92 -7.45 -20.94
N ILE A 598 4.15 -7.35 -22.25
CA ILE A 598 3.89 -6.11 -22.98
C ILE A 598 2.37 -6.08 -23.20
N PRO A 599 1.62 -5.13 -22.61
CA PRO A 599 0.17 -5.11 -22.80
C PRO A 599 -0.16 -4.86 -24.28
N ASP A 600 -1.27 -5.42 -24.77
CA ASP A 600 -1.65 -5.33 -26.18
C ASP A 600 -1.83 -3.87 -26.64
N ASP A 601 -2.25 -2.97 -25.74
CA ASP A 601 -2.42 -1.54 -26.00
C ASP A 601 -1.08 -0.77 -26.12
N TYR A 602 0.04 -1.36 -25.68
CA TYR A 602 1.41 -0.83 -25.84
C TYR A 602 2.18 -1.54 -26.97
N SER A 603 1.51 -2.43 -27.72
CA SER A 603 2.14 -3.21 -28.79
C SER A 603 2.31 -2.43 -30.09
N GLY A 604 1.76 -1.21 -30.20
CA GLY A 604 1.88 -0.35 -31.38
C GLY A 604 1.76 1.14 -31.03
N PHE A 605 2.79 1.92 -31.36
CA PHE A 605 2.79 3.38 -31.33
C PHE A 605 2.54 3.88 -32.75
N GLU A 606 1.36 4.43 -32.99
CA GLU A 606 0.99 5.01 -34.27
C GLU A 606 1.08 6.54 -34.21
N GLY A 607 1.51 7.17 -35.30
CA GLY A 607 1.55 8.62 -35.40
C GLY A 607 1.78 9.10 -36.83
N SER A 608 1.75 10.42 -37.00
CA SER A 608 2.04 11.06 -38.28
C SER A 608 2.91 12.30 -38.11
N PHE A 609 3.70 12.58 -39.13
CA PHE A 609 4.42 13.84 -39.29
C PHE A 609 4.06 14.50 -40.64
N PRO A 610 3.68 15.79 -40.67
CA PRO A 610 3.36 16.63 -39.50
C PRO A 610 2.20 16.04 -38.67
N GLU A 611 2.07 16.51 -37.42
CA GLU A 611 1.06 15.98 -36.49
C GLU A 611 -0.37 16.09 -37.06
N GLU A 612 -1.29 15.27 -36.54
CA GLU A 612 -2.66 15.26 -37.02
C GLU A 612 -3.34 16.63 -36.80
N GLY A 613 -3.54 17.37 -37.90
CA GLY A 613 -4.11 18.73 -37.89
C GLY A 613 -3.15 19.82 -38.36
N SER A 614 -1.85 19.53 -38.46
CA SER A 614 -0.84 20.41 -39.05
C SER A 614 -0.90 20.45 -40.57
N GLU A 615 -0.34 21.52 -41.14
CA GLU A 615 -0.19 21.65 -42.59
C GLU A 615 0.79 20.57 -43.11
N PRO A 616 0.44 19.83 -44.17
CA PRO A 616 1.34 18.86 -44.78
C PRO A 616 2.62 19.51 -45.34
N LEU A 617 3.64 18.68 -45.60
CA LEU A 617 4.84 19.13 -46.29
C LEU A 617 4.53 19.45 -47.76
N ASP A 618 4.71 20.71 -48.15
CA ASP A 618 4.51 21.18 -49.53
C ASP A 618 5.85 21.37 -50.27
N LEU A 619 6.23 20.35 -51.06
CA LEU A 619 7.42 20.41 -51.91
C LEU A 619 7.09 20.79 -53.36
N SER A 620 5.85 21.19 -53.65
CA SER A 620 5.45 21.63 -54.98
C SER A 620 6.20 22.89 -55.38
N THR A 621 6.46 23.80 -54.45
CA THR A 621 7.20 25.05 -54.73
C THR A 621 8.65 24.78 -55.13
N LEU A 622 9.32 23.83 -54.46
CA LEU A 622 10.67 23.40 -54.84
C LEU A 622 10.68 22.77 -56.24
N THR A 623 9.68 21.97 -56.57
CA THR A 623 9.56 21.35 -57.90
C THR A 623 9.24 22.37 -58.98
N ASN A 624 8.39 23.37 -58.68
CA ASN A 624 8.07 24.48 -59.58
C ASN A 624 9.32 25.34 -59.88
N ILE A 625 10.17 25.60 -58.88
CA ILE A 625 11.45 26.31 -59.03
C ILE A 625 12.40 25.56 -59.97
N LEU A 626 12.41 24.23 -59.92
CA LEU A 626 13.30 23.39 -60.72
C LEU A 626 12.79 23.16 -62.15
N GLY A 627 11.48 23.15 -62.34
CA GLY A 627 10.82 22.87 -63.61
C GLY A 627 10.81 21.37 -63.99
N ASP A 628 10.06 21.03 -65.04
CA ASP A 628 9.78 19.62 -65.42
C ASP A 628 11.03 18.81 -65.84
N ASP A 629 12.06 19.50 -66.34
CA ASP A 629 13.27 18.94 -66.94
C ASP A 629 14.38 18.62 -65.91
N ILE A 630 14.21 19.05 -64.66
CA ILE A 630 15.22 18.92 -63.59
C ILE A 630 14.61 18.20 -62.38
N THR A 631 15.34 17.22 -61.83
CA THR A 631 14.96 16.54 -60.59
C THR A 631 16.07 16.59 -59.56
N LEU A 632 15.70 16.57 -58.27
CA LEU A 632 16.67 16.37 -57.19
C LEU A 632 17.08 14.89 -57.17
N SER A 633 18.37 14.62 -56.95
CA SER A 633 18.89 13.26 -56.88
C SER A 633 19.96 13.11 -55.81
N GLY A 634 20.07 11.90 -55.26
CA GLY A 634 21.08 11.55 -54.26
C GLY A 634 20.64 11.84 -52.83
N ILE A 635 19.33 11.95 -52.61
CA ILE A 635 18.73 12.13 -51.28
C ILE A 635 18.85 10.80 -50.52
N LYS A 636 19.40 10.86 -49.31
CA LYS A 636 19.59 9.68 -48.46
C LYS A 636 18.96 9.90 -47.08
N PRO A 637 17.68 9.56 -46.91
CA PRO A 637 17.03 9.64 -45.62
C PRO A 637 17.50 8.52 -44.70
N LYS A 638 17.78 8.89 -43.46
CA LYS A 638 18.31 8.03 -42.41
C LYS A 638 17.43 8.16 -41.18
N LEU A 639 16.89 7.05 -40.73
CA LEU A 639 16.11 6.94 -39.50
C LEU A 639 17.04 6.58 -38.35
N TYR A 640 16.94 7.33 -37.25
CA TYR A 640 17.59 7.05 -35.98
C TYR A 640 16.50 6.82 -34.94
N ILE A 641 16.58 5.70 -34.23
CA ILE A 641 15.71 5.38 -33.10
C ILE A 641 16.62 5.12 -31.91
N SER A 642 16.48 5.93 -30.88
CA SER A 642 17.24 5.85 -29.64
C SER A 642 16.31 5.72 -28.44
N SER A 643 16.74 4.99 -27.42
CA SER A 643 16.00 4.86 -26.17
C SER A 643 16.95 4.36 -25.09
N ASP A 644 16.95 5.01 -23.94
CA ASP A 644 17.73 4.56 -22.78
C ASP A 644 17.26 3.19 -22.29
N LEU A 645 15.96 2.87 -22.46
CA LEU A 645 15.39 1.57 -22.12
C LEU A 645 15.89 0.44 -23.01
N LEU A 646 15.92 0.68 -24.32
CA LEU A 646 16.19 -0.34 -25.35
C LEU A 646 17.66 -0.35 -25.79
N SER A 647 18.46 0.59 -25.29
CA SER A 647 19.90 0.64 -25.53
C SER A 647 20.59 -0.67 -25.09
N ASN A 648 21.80 -0.92 -25.59
CA ASN A 648 22.56 -2.12 -25.21
C ASN A 648 22.86 -2.23 -23.70
N GLU A 649 22.81 -1.11 -22.97
CA GLU A 649 23.00 -1.04 -21.52
C GLU A 649 21.67 -0.81 -20.76
N GLY A 650 20.56 -0.69 -21.48
CA GLY A 650 19.23 -0.41 -20.94
C GLY A 650 18.55 -1.63 -20.32
N PRO A 651 17.54 -1.42 -19.45
CA PRO A 651 16.78 -2.48 -18.79
C PRO A 651 16.01 -3.41 -19.74
N LEU A 652 15.72 -2.99 -20.97
CA LEU A 652 15.09 -3.78 -22.02
C LEU A 652 16.08 -4.15 -23.15
N ALA A 653 17.39 -4.16 -22.87
CA ALA A 653 18.41 -4.53 -23.84
C ALA A 653 18.08 -5.88 -24.51
N GLY A 654 17.93 -5.87 -25.84
CA GLY A 654 17.59 -7.04 -26.65
C GLY A 654 16.12 -7.14 -27.08
N ALA A 655 15.25 -6.25 -26.60
CA ALA A 655 13.94 -6.05 -27.23
C ALA A 655 14.12 -5.55 -28.68
N GLU A 656 13.28 -6.01 -29.60
CA GLU A 656 13.33 -5.59 -31.00
C GLU A 656 12.16 -4.62 -31.28
N ILE A 657 12.44 -3.53 -31.99
CA ILE A 657 11.40 -2.68 -32.56
C ILE A 657 11.10 -3.19 -33.97
N GLN A 658 9.83 -3.41 -34.26
CA GLN A 658 9.33 -3.61 -35.61
C GLN A 658 8.58 -2.36 -36.05
N ALA A 659 8.89 -1.85 -37.24
CA ALA A 659 8.28 -0.63 -37.75
C ALA A 659 7.57 -0.86 -39.09
N VAL A 660 6.49 -0.13 -39.29
CA VAL A 660 5.95 0.22 -40.60
C VAL A 660 5.98 1.74 -40.69
N MET A 661 6.52 2.27 -41.78
CA MET A 661 6.48 3.71 -42.05
C MET A 661 6.05 3.91 -43.49
N ILE A 662 5.08 4.77 -43.72
CA ILE A 662 4.55 5.09 -45.03
C ILE A 662 4.59 6.59 -45.28
N ALA A 663 4.70 6.97 -46.54
CA ALA A 663 4.44 8.31 -47.00
C ALA A 663 3.14 8.34 -47.80
N SER A 664 2.19 9.16 -47.39
CA SER A 664 0.94 9.46 -48.11
C SER A 664 1.10 10.82 -48.82
N TYR A 665 0.73 10.88 -50.10
CA TYR A 665 0.89 12.08 -50.93
C TYR A 665 -0.02 12.05 -52.17
N THR A 666 -0.39 13.20 -52.71
CA THR A 666 -1.16 13.32 -53.96
C THR A 666 -0.25 13.65 -55.13
N LYS A 667 -0.31 12.81 -56.18
CA LYS A 667 0.41 13.03 -57.44
C LYS A 667 -0.58 12.98 -58.59
N ASP A 668 -0.57 14.00 -59.44
CA ASP A 668 -1.48 14.14 -60.58
C ASP A 668 -2.98 14.00 -60.16
N GLU A 669 -3.36 14.62 -59.04
CA GLU A 669 -4.70 14.52 -58.41
C GLU A 669 -5.09 13.11 -57.90
N VAL A 670 -4.14 12.17 -57.84
CA VAL A 670 -4.36 10.81 -57.34
C VAL A 670 -3.63 10.61 -56.00
N PRO A 671 -4.33 10.17 -54.95
CA PRO A 671 -3.70 9.75 -53.69
C PRO A 671 -2.79 8.54 -53.91
N ASN A 672 -1.57 8.62 -53.41
CA ASN A 672 -0.56 7.57 -53.46
C ASN A 672 -0.04 7.29 -52.05
N THR A 673 0.43 6.06 -51.85
CA THR A 673 1.06 5.62 -50.61
C THR A 673 2.34 4.87 -50.95
N LYS A 674 3.44 5.23 -50.29
CA LYS A 674 4.74 4.57 -50.44
C LYS A 674 5.20 4.02 -49.09
N TYR A 675 5.49 2.73 -49.03
CA TYR A 675 6.14 2.14 -47.85
C TYR A 675 7.62 2.52 -47.83
N LEU A 676 8.03 3.19 -46.77
CA LEU A 676 9.41 3.60 -46.48
C LEU A 676 10.13 2.55 -45.62
N VAL A 677 9.39 1.95 -44.68
CA VAL A 677 9.80 0.81 -43.85
C VAL A 677 8.66 -0.21 -43.85
N GLY A 678 8.98 -1.50 -44.01
CA GLY A 678 7.98 -2.56 -44.05
C GLY A 678 7.13 -2.60 -45.33
N SER A 679 5.93 -3.15 -45.19
CA SER A 679 4.94 -3.34 -46.24
C SER A 679 3.54 -3.43 -45.62
N ALA A 680 2.49 -3.43 -46.45
CA ALA A 680 1.10 -3.51 -46.01
C ALA A 680 0.81 -4.67 -45.04
N ASP A 681 1.48 -5.80 -45.23
CA ASP A 681 1.23 -7.03 -44.48
C ASP A 681 2.36 -7.40 -43.51
N ASN A 682 3.50 -6.69 -43.53
CA ASN A 682 4.68 -7.04 -42.72
C ASN A 682 5.46 -5.81 -42.25
N SER A 683 5.69 -5.73 -40.94
CA SER A 683 6.64 -4.82 -40.29
C SER A 683 8.09 -5.28 -40.48
N THR A 684 9.04 -4.35 -40.36
CA THR A 684 10.49 -4.64 -40.49
C THR A 684 11.20 -4.33 -39.18
N LYS A 685 12.15 -5.18 -38.79
CA LYS A 685 13.00 -4.93 -37.62
C LYS A 685 13.89 -3.70 -37.83
N VAL A 686 13.96 -2.83 -36.83
CA VAL A 686 14.79 -1.62 -36.81
C VAL A 686 15.80 -1.71 -35.66
N GLU A 687 17.04 -1.27 -35.87
CA GLU A 687 18.08 -1.27 -34.84
C GLU A 687 17.98 -0.05 -33.93
N ILE A 688 18.32 -0.19 -32.65
CA ILE A 688 18.42 0.94 -31.71
C ILE A 688 19.85 1.47 -31.77
N VAL A 689 20.00 2.76 -32.04
CA VAL A 689 21.30 3.45 -32.10
C VAL A 689 21.21 4.77 -31.35
N ASP A 690 22.34 5.35 -30.96
CA ASP A 690 22.34 6.68 -30.36
C ASP A 690 21.93 7.74 -31.39
N ASN A 691 21.16 8.73 -30.94
CA ASN A 691 20.83 9.86 -31.78
C ASN A 691 22.10 10.66 -32.13
N PRO A 692 22.22 11.18 -33.36
CA PRO A 692 23.39 11.92 -33.78
C PRO A 692 23.50 13.25 -33.02
N GLU A 693 24.61 13.48 -32.32
CA GLU A 693 24.91 14.78 -31.74
C GLU A 693 25.23 15.80 -32.85
N LEU A 694 24.22 16.60 -33.24
CA LEU A 694 24.42 17.73 -34.13
C LEU A 694 25.01 18.89 -33.33
N ASN A 695 26.31 19.12 -33.47
CA ASN A 695 27.03 20.18 -32.75
C ASN A 695 26.75 21.54 -33.40
N VAL A 696 25.55 22.09 -33.17
CA VAL A 696 25.09 23.34 -33.77
C VAL A 696 25.46 24.51 -32.84
N MET A 697 26.49 25.28 -33.18
CA MET A 697 26.63 26.63 -32.63
C MET A 697 25.65 27.56 -33.37
N GLU A 698 25.08 28.55 -32.66
CA GLU A 698 24.20 29.59 -33.23
C GLU A 698 24.74 30.01 -34.62
N ASN A 699 23.97 29.70 -35.67
CA ASN A 699 24.27 29.79 -37.12
C ASN A 699 24.79 28.51 -37.80
N SER A 700 23.89 27.52 -37.86
CA SER A 700 23.46 26.79 -39.08
C SER A 700 24.44 25.92 -39.89
N LEU A 701 25.66 25.59 -39.43
CA LEU A 701 26.56 24.66 -40.14
C LEU A 701 26.88 23.36 -39.37
N VAL A 702 26.45 22.22 -39.91
CA VAL A 702 26.81 20.87 -39.45
C VAL A 702 28.00 20.34 -40.27
N LYS A 703 29.02 19.80 -39.60
CA LYS A 703 30.23 19.21 -40.23
C LYS A 703 30.45 17.76 -39.82
N GLY A 704 30.86 16.93 -40.77
CA GLY A 704 31.30 15.56 -40.56
C GLY A 704 30.39 14.54 -41.25
N THR A 705 30.69 13.26 -41.06
CA THR A 705 29.83 12.16 -41.52
C THR A 705 28.82 11.80 -40.43
N LEU A 706 27.55 11.67 -40.81
CA LEU A 706 26.52 11.14 -39.91
C LEU A 706 26.89 9.71 -39.42
N PRO A 707 26.60 9.38 -38.15
CA PRO A 707 26.80 8.03 -37.62
C PRO A 707 25.93 6.99 -38.34
N GLU A 708 26.18 5.71 -38.05
CA GLU A 708 25.36 4.62 -38.58
C GLU A 708 23.92 4.77 -38.08
N ALA A 709 22.96 4.68 -39.02
CA ALA A 709 21.55 4.91 -38.75
C ALA A 709 20.87 3.59 -38.35
N SER A 710 19.78 3.69 -37.59
CA SER A 710 18.89 2.55 -37.34
C SER A 710 18.42 1.89 -38.63
N MET A 711 18.15 2.71 -39.66
CA MET A 711 17.79 2.26 -41.01
C MET A 711 18.01 3.38 -42.04
N GLU A 712 18.41 3.02 -43.27
CA GLU A 712 18.31 3.92 -44.43
C GLU A 712 16.95 3.70 -45.11
N LEU A 713 16.17 4.78 -45.31
CA LEU A 713 14.83 4.70 -45.87
C LEU A 713 14.87 4.66 -47.40
N THR A 714 14.26 3.63 -48.00
CA THR A 714 14.13 3.53 -49.46
C THR A 714 12.79 4.07 -49.93
N GLY A 715 12.79 4.85 -51.01
CA GLY A 715 11.57 5.35 -51.66
C GLY A 715 11.13 6.75 -51.23
N LEU A 716 11.64 7.30 -50.13
CA LEU A 716 11.32 8.69 -49.75
C LEU A 716 11.85 9.70 -50.79
N GLU A 717 12.97 9.42 -51.45
CA GLU A 717 13.46 10.24 -52.58
C GLU A 717 12.41 10.39 -53.69
N GLU A 718 11.66 9.33 -54.02
CA GLU A 718 10.58 9.37 -55.02
C GLU A 718 9.40 10.25 -54.57
N VAL A 719 9.10 10.23 -53.27
CA VAL A 719 8.04 11.04 -52.67
C VAL A 719 8.45 12.52 -52.66
N LEU A 720 9.65 12.83 -52.17
CA LEU A 720 10.17 14.20 -52.09
C LEU A 720 10.35 14.85 -53.47
N THR A 721 10.61 14.05 -54.51
CA THR A 721 10.74 14.52 -55.90
C THR A 721 9.44 14.48 -56.70
N SER A 722 8.32 14.09 -56.08
CA SER A 722 7.04 13.98 -56.77
C SER A 722 6.36 15.33 -57.02
N GLY A 723 6.78 16.39 -56.33
CA GLY A 723 6.14 17.70 -56.36
C GLY A 723 4.76 17.73 -55.69
N ALA A 724 4.47 16.75 -54.83
CA ALA A 724 3.22 16.70 -54.09
C ALA A 724 3.15 17.82 -53.03
N PRO A 725 2.01 18.54 -52.93
CA PRO A 725 1.83 19.61 -51.95
C PRO A 725 1.35 19.11 -50.57
N ASP A 726 1.13 17.80 -50.42
CA ASP A 726 0.42 17.21 -49.29
C ASP A 726 1.11 15.97 -48.70
N ILE A 727 2.44 15.99 -48.63
CA ILE A 727 3.20 14.82 -48.14
C ILE A 727 3.02 14.69 -46.62
N LYS A 728 2.63 13.49 -46.18
CA LYS A 728 2.58 13.08 -44.77
C LYS A 728 3.34 11.77 -44.56
N LEU A 729 4.05 11.67 -43.45
CA LEU A 729 4.74 10.46 -43.02
C LEU A 729 3.96 9.82 -41.88
N GLU A 730 3.38 8.65 -42.09
CA GLU A 730 2.67 7.90 -41.06
C GLU A 730 3.54 6.74 -40.60
N TYR A 731 3.54 6.46 -39.31
CA TYR A 731 4.35 5.39 -38.71
C TYR A 731 3.55 4.56 -37.72
N ASP A 732 3.92 3.29 -37.62
CA ASP A 732 3.44 2.29 -36.65
C ASP A 732 4.66 1.51 -36.13
N PHE A 733 5.06 1.78 -34.89
CA PHE A 733 6.17 1.10 -34.21
C PHE A 733 5.66 0.11 -33.17
N LYS A 734 6.07 -1.15 -33.29
CA LYS A 734 5.69 -2.25 -32.41
C LYS A 734 6.90 -2.76 -31.63
N LEU A 735 6.79 -2.80 -30.31
CA LEU A 735 7.74 -3.51 -29.45
C LEU A 735 7.46 -5.01 -29.55
N GLY A 736 8.40 -5.79 -30.07
CA GLY A 736 8.21 -7.23 -30.24
C GLY A 736 9.51 -8.00 -30.11
N GLY A 737 9.66 -8.81 -29.06
CA GLY A 737 10.69 -9.84 -29.03
C GLY A 737 10.31 -10.98 -29.96
N THR A 738 11.08 -11.26 -31.01
CA THR A 738 10.97 -12.56 -31.68
C THR A 738 11.93 -13.55 -31.04
N THR A 739 11.40 -14.65 -30.50
CA THR A 739 12.23 -15.83 -30.31
C THR A 739 12.55 -16.43 -31.70
N LYS A 740 13.62 -17.22 -31.83
CA LYS A 740 14.08 -17.87 -33.08
C LYS A 740 13.01 -18.68 -33.85
N GLU A 741 11.80 -18.83 -33.30
CA GLU A 741 10.67 -19.57 -33.87
C GLU A 741 9.52 -18.68 -34.37
N GLY A 742 9.65 -17.34 -34.34
CA GLY A 742 8.70 -16.43 -35.02
C GLY A 742 7.35 -16.25 -34.32
N LYS A 743 7.29 -16.45 -33.00
CA LYS A 743 6.18 -15.95 -32.17
C LYS A 743 6.60 -14.66 -31.48
N LEU A 744 5.68 -13.68 -31.41
CA LEU A 744 5.77 -12.58 -30.43
C LEU A 744 5.94 -13.23 -29.06
N SER A 745 7.07 -12.94 -28.42
CA SER A 745 7.63 -13.70 -27.30
C SER A 745 6.72 -13.73 -26.08
N ASP A 746 6.88 -14.80 -25.30
CA ASP A 746 6.36 -15.05 -23.95
C ASP A 746 6.85 -14.00 -22.91
N GLY A 747 6.82 -12.71 -23.22
CA GLY A 747 7.30 -11.59 -22.40
C GLY A 747 8.82 -11.32 -22.43
N ILE A 748 9.25 -10.24 -21.77
CA ILE A 748 10.68 -9.86 -21.59
C ILE A 748 11.10 -10.18 -20.16
N THR A 749 12.21 -10.89 -19.96
CA THR A 749 12.71 -11.20 -18.61
C THR A 749 13.67 -10.13 -18.12
N ILE A 750 13.34 -9.48 -17.00
CA ILE A 750 14.12 -8.40 -16.38
C ILE A 750 14.54 -8.82 -14.98
N GLY A 751 15.83 -8.66 -14.66
CA GLY A 751 16.36 -8.93 -13.32
C GLY A 751 16.00 -7.83 -12.31
N LYS A 752 16.00 -8.18 -11.01
CA LYS A 752 15.66 -7.25 -9.91
C LYS A 752 16.44 -5.93 -9.94
N GLU A 753 17.74 -5.99 -10.23
CA GLU A 753 18.61 -4.81 -10.28
C GLU A 753 18.27 -3.87 -11.46
N SER A 754 17.73 -4.41 -12.55
CA SER A 754 17.36 -3.64 -13.75
C SER A 754 15.96 -3.02 -13.63
N LEU A 755 15.13 -3.50 -12.71
CA LEU A 755 13.77 -2.99 -12.50
C LEU A 755 13.74 -1.57 -11.93
N ALA A 756 14.69 -1.26 -11.04
CA ALA A 756 14.78 0.04 -10.35
C ALA A 756 14.96 1.25 -11.29
N GLY A 757 15.33 1.00 -12.56
CA GLY A 757 15.46 2.03 -13.59
C GLY A 757 14.20 2.27 -14.44
N LEU A 758 13.15 1.45 -14.30
CA LEU A 758 11.93 1.51 -15.12
C LEU A 758 10.83 2.42 -14.55
N SER A 759 10.99 2.95 -13.34
CA SER A 759 9.98 3.73 -12.61
C SER A 759 9.80 5.18 -13.10
N GLN A 760 10.44 5.58 -14.19
CA GLN A 760 10.29 6.90 -14.82
C GLN A 760 9.71 6.75 -16.22
N THR A 761 8.80 7.67 -16.59
CA THR A 761 8.36 7.85 -17.99
C THR A 761 9.59 7.92 -18.87
N SER A 762 9.69 6.98 -19.80
CA SER A 762 10.87 6.83 -20.63
C SER A 762 10.48 7.05 -22.08
N GLU A 763 11.29 7.82 -22.81
CA GLU A 763 11.00 8.18 -24.19
C GLU A 763 11.77 7.30 -25.18
N ILE A 764 11.09 6.86 -26.24
CA ILE A 764 11.74 6.43 -27.47
C ILE A 764 11.86 7.66 -28.35
N ASN A 765 13.09 8.11 -28.58
CA ASN A 765 13.39 9.27 -29.43
C ASN A 765 13.63 8.80 -30.85
N ILE A 766 12.92 9.41 -31.80
CA ILE A 766 13.04 9.11 -33.23
C ILE A 766 13.47 10.37 -33.96
N SER A 767 14.55 10.26 -34.71
CA SER A 767 15.08 11.34 -35.54
C SER A 767 15.20 10.86 -36.98
N LEU A 768 14.49 11.51 -37.90
CA LEU A 768 14.66 11.33 -39.34
C LEU A 768 15.58 12.42 -39.88
N LEU A 769 16.78 12.02 -40.31
CA LEU A 769 17.75 12.90 -40.96
C LEU A 769 17.74 12.71 -42.47
N ILE A 770 17.49 13.78 -43.21
CA ILE A 770 17.48 13.80 -44.66
C ILE A 770 18.69 14.58 -45.15
N ASP A 771 19.68 13.86 -45.66
CA ASP A 771 20.81 14.45 -46.38
C ASP A 771 20.32 14.92 -47.77
N LEU A 772 20.22 16.23 -47.93
CA LEU A 772 19.71 16.90 -49.13
C LEU A 772 20.87 17.62 -49.86
N PRO A 773 21.67 16.90 -50.65
CA PRO A 773 22.63 17.54 -51.53
C PRO A 773 21.88 18.20 -52.69
N ILE A 774 22.16 19.47 -52.98
CA ILE A 774 21.60 20.16 -54.13
C ILE A 774 22.32 19.67 -55.39
N ILE A 775 21.80 18.58 -55.94
CA ILE A 775 22.26 17.95 -57.16
C ILE A 775 21.09 17.89 -58.13
N PHE A 776 21.29 18.52 -59.29
CA PHE A 776 20.31 18.53 -60.35
C PHE A 776 20.58 17.37 -61.31
N ALA A 777 19.57 16.54 -61.49
CA ALA A 777 19.55 15.55 -62.53
C ALA A 777 18.77 16.12 -63.72
N VAL A 778 19.50 16.42 -64.79
CA VAL A 778 18.92 16.94 -66.03
C VAL A 778 18.45 15.77 -66.86
N LYS A 779 17.14 15.67 -67.07
CA LYS A 779 16.53 14.60 -67.87
C LYS A 779 16.97 14.71 -69.34
N PRO A 780 17.05 13.58 -70.08
CA PRO A 780 17.32 13.63 -71.50
C PRO A 780 16.18 14.34 -72.25
N ASN A 781 16.50 15.32 -73.08
CA ASN A 781 15.53 15.96 -73.97
C ASN A 781 16.06 16.08 -75.41
N GLU A 782 15.14 16.25 -76.39
CA GLU A 782 15.49 16.28 -77.82
C GLU A 782 16.44 17.45 -78.17
N ALA A 783 16.36 18.54 -77.41
CA ALA A 783 17.20 19.72 -77.55
C ALA A 783 18.65 19.48 -77.10
N GLY A 784 18.90 18.56 -76.18
CA GLY A 784 20.21 18.31 -75.58
C GLY A 784 20.63 19.35 -74.54
N TYR A 785 19.68 20.12 -74.00
CA TYR A 785 19.88 21.14 -72.97
C TYR A 785 18.59 21.26 -72.16
N ALA A 786 18.65 21.24 -70.83
CA ALA A 786 17.51 21.66 -70.02
C ALA A 786 17.50 23.18 -69.93
N ALA A 787 16.35 23.77 -70.23
CA ALA A 787 16.09 25.18 -70.00
C ALA A 787 15.86 25.36 -68.49
N PHE A 788 16.94 25.58 -67.74
CA PHE A 788 16.82 26.08 -66.37
C PHE A 788 16.87 27.61 -66.45
N ASP A 789 15.72 28.26 -66.38
CA ASP A 789 15.72 29.72 -66.45
C ASP A 789 16.07 30.34 -65.09
N ILE A 790 17.38 30.47 -64.84
CA ILE A 790 17.88 31.13 -63.63
C ILE A 790 17.37 32.58 -63.54
N ILE A 791 17.03 33.23 -64.66
CA ILE A 791 16.61 34.64 -64.70
C ILE A 791 15.14 34.80 -64.35
N SER A 792 14.28 33.83 -64.70
CA SER A 792 12.91 33.79 -64.19
C SER A 792 12.88 33.69 -62.65
N LEU A 793 13.79 32.93 -62.04
CA LEU A 793 13.98 32.89 -60.58
C LEU A 793 14.43 34.26 -60.02
N MET A 794 15.22 35.03 -60.77
CA MET A 794 15.70 36.37 -60.40
C MET A 794 14.61 37.45 -60.36
N ASN A 795 13.54 37.31 -61.15
CA ASN A 795 12.51 38.35 -61.29
C ASN A 795 11.30 38.15 -60.37
N GLU A 796 10.96 36.91 -59.98
CA GLU A 796 9.79 36.64 -59.12
C GLU A 796 9.90 37.21 -57.70
N THR A 797 11.12 37.51 -57.21
CA THR A 797 11.35 38.12 -55.88
C THR A 797 11.10 39.62 -55.83
N SER A 798 10.88 40.28 -56.99
CA SER A 798 10.63 41.72 -57.03
C SER A 798 9.16 42.11 -56.87
N GLU A 799 8.23 41.16 -57.04
CA GLU A 799 6.78 41.42 -57.03
C GLU A 799 6.08 41.00 -55.71
N SER A 800 6.76 40.27 -54.80
CA SER A 800 6.14 39.73 -53.59
C SER A 800 6.35 40.54 -52.29
N GLU A 801 7.14 41.62 -52.30
CA GLU A 801 7.35 42.47 -51.11
C GLU A 801 6.35 43.66 -50.97
N GLU A 802 5.38 43.84 -51.88
CA GLU A 802 4.40 44.95 -51.78
C GLU A 802 3.08 44.63 -51.05
N GLU A 803 2.83 43.39 -50.60
CA GLU A 803 1.62 43.06 -49.84
C GLU A 803 1.92 42.68 -48.37
N SER A 804 2.34 43.66 -47.55
CA SER A 804 1.98 43.72 -46.12
C SER A 804 2.61 44.93 -45.42
N ASN A 805 2.05 46.13 -45.64
CA ASN A 805 2.18 47.20 -44.66
C ASN A 805 1.02 48.20 -44.75
N GLU A 806 -0.19 47.76 -44.39
CA GLU A 806 -1.25 48.65 -43.92
C GLU A 806 -0.92 49.12 -42.48
N ASN A 807 -0.11 50.16 -42.35
CA ASN A 807 -0.25 51.26 -41.38
C ASN A 807 1.07 52.02 -41.20
N SER A 808 1.30 53.03 -42.03
CA SER A 808 1.83 54.31 -41.54
C SER A 808 1.42 55.44 -42.49
N GLU A 809 0.56 56.32 -41.99
CA GLU A 809 0.38 57.66 -42.57
C GLU A 809 1.66 58.49 -42.37
N GLU A 810 1.85 59.46 -43.25
CA GLU A 810 2.85 60.54 -43.23
C GLU A 810 4.30 60.14 -43.59
N ASN A 811 4.69 60.36 -44.85
CA ASN A 811 5.40 61.58 -45.28
C ASN A 811 5.81 61.49 -46.76
N LYS A 812 5.05 62.13 -47.66
CA LYS A 812 5.45 62.34 -49.06
C LYS A 812 6.56 63.40 -49.11
N ASN A 813 7.81 62.95 -49.20
CA ASN A 813 8.86 63.71 -49.88
C ASN A 813 9.07 63.08 -51.25
N THR A 814 8.41 63.66 -52.25
CA THR A 814 8.71 63.52 -53.67
C THR A 814 10.11 64.12 -53.91
N GLU A 815 11.13 63.28 -53.98
CA GLU A 815 12.35 63.63 -54.72
C GLU A 815 12.18 63.11 -56.15
N ASP A 816 12.35 64.04 -57.10
CA ASP A 816 12.41 63.83 -58.54
C ASP A 816 13.43 62.73 -58.88
N SER A 817 12.95 61.51 -59.09
CA SER A 817 13.58 60.59 -60.03
C SER A 817 13.17 61.08 -61.42
N GLU A 818 13.94 62.02 -61.98
CA GLU A 818 13.97 62.21 -63.42
C GLU A 818 14.28 60.84 -64.03
N SER A 819 13.27 60.16 -64.58
CA SER A 819 13.49 58.99 -65.41
C SER A 819 14.37 59.46 -66.58
N THR A 820 15.67 59.20 -66.49
CA THR A 820 16.55 59.28 -67.64
C THR A 820 15.92 58.39 -68.69
N LYS A 821 15.41 58.97 -69.79
CA LYS A 821 14.97 58.19 -70.94
C LYS A 821 16.11 57.22 -71.25
N GLU A 822 15.88 55.93 -71.09
CA GLU A 822 16.89 54.94 -71.42
C GLU A 822 17.21 55.10 -72.91
N THR A 823 18.50 55.17 -73.21
CA THR A 823 18.99 55.28 -74.57
C THR A 823 19.92 54.12 -74.85
N ASP A 824 19.87 53.56 -76.07
CA ASP A 824 20.71 52.42 -76.46
C ASP A 824 22.20 52.74 -76.64
N LEU A 825 22.98 51.77 -77.18
CA LEU A 825 24.41 51.90 -77.54
C LEU A 825 24.72 53.15 -78.38
N PHE A 826 23.76 53.60 -79.18
CA PHE A 826 23.85 54.76 -80.05
C PHE A 826 23.20 56.00 -79.43
N ASN A 827 22.83 55.95 -78.14
CA ASN A 827 22.16 57.03 -77.43
C ASN A 827 20.77 57.35 -78.04
N ARG A 828 20.11 56.38 -78.68
CA ARG A 828 18.75 56.54 -79.24
C ARG A 828 17.69 56.20 -78.19
N ALA A 829 16.66 57.03 -78.05
CA ALA A 829 15.49 56.79 -77.22
C ALA A 829 14.27 56.44 -78.09
N GLU A 830 13.29 55.76 -77.49
CA GLU A 830 12.06 55.37 -78.18
C GLU A 830 11.34 56.58 -78.82
N GLY A 831 11.11 56.50 -80.13
CA GLY A 831 10.41 57.54 -80.89
C GLY A 831 11.21 58.83 -81.18
N GLU A 832 12.49 58.90 -80.85
CA GLU A 832 13.36 60.04 -81.21
C GLU A 832 14.23 59.71 -82.45
N ASP A 833 14.01 60.46 -83.54
CA ASP A 833 14.95 60.55 -84.67
C ASP A 833 16.08 61.54 -84.30
N ILE A 834 17.26 61.02 -84.01
CA ILE A 834 18.43 61.85 -83.72
C ILE A 834 19.10 62.22 -85.05
N GLU A 835 18.84 63.44 -85.50
CA GLU A 835 19.36 63.99 -86.75
C GLU A 835 20.89 63.86 -86.84
N GLY A 836 21.37 63.02 -87.77
CA GLY A 836 22.79 62.75 -88.02
C GLY A 836 23.30 61.38 -87.54
N ILE A 837 22.56 60.65 -86.71
CA ILE A 837 23.00 59.31 -86.27
C ILE A 837 22.81 58.25 -87.35
N ASP A 838 21.76 58.36 -88.16
CA ASP A 838 21.49 57.44 -89.27
C ASP A 838 22.63 57.39 -90.28
N THR A 839 23.29 58.54 -90.51
CA THR A 839 24.48 58.63 -91.36
C THR A 839 25.66 57.88 -90.75
N VAL A 840 25.83 57.87 -89.42
CA VAL A 840 26.88 57.09 -88.74
C VAL A 840 26.54 55.60 -88.75
N LEU A 841 25.26 55.24 -88.60
CA LEU A 841 24.78 53.86 -88.67
C LEU A 841 24.96 53.22 -90.06
N GLU A 842 25.07 54.01 -91.14
CA GLU A 842 25.41 53.52 -92.49
C GLU A 842 26.85 53.00 -92.61
N PHE A 843 27.75 53.41 -91.70
CA PHE A 843 29.17 53.06 -91.73
C PHE A 843 29.56 52.02 -90.67
N ILE A 844 28.60 51.34 -90.04
CA ILE A 844 28.89 50.24 -89.11
C ILE A 844 29.52 49.09 -89.91
N GLU A 845 30.78 48.80 -89.62
CA GLU A 845 31.49 47.65 -90.20
C GLU A 845 31.25 46.40 -89.35
N LYS A 846 31.27 46.58 -88.02
CA LYS A 846 31.16 45.48 -87.06
C LYS A 846 30.65 45.98 -85.71
N VAL A 847 29.70 45.25 -85.14
CA VAL A 847 29.32 45.38 -83.73
C VAL A 847 29.92 44.21 -82.97
N SER A 848 30.58 44.49 -81.86
CA SER A 848 31.13 43.50 -80.95
C SER A 848 30.60 43.74 -79.54
N ILE A 849 30.24 42.69 -78.81
CA ILE A 849 29.97 42.77 -77.38
C ILE A 849 31.02 41.94 -76.66
N ASP A 850 31.84 42.60 -75.86
CA ASP A 850 32.72 41.98 -74.89
C ASP A 850 31.90 41.59 -73.66
N LEU A 851 31.89 40.30 -73.39
CA LEU A 851 31.22 39.69 -72.28
C LEU A 851 32.27 39.27 -71.25
N GLN A 852 32.23 39.88 -70.06
CA GLN A 852 33.01 39.42 -68.92
C GLN A 852 32.08 38.62 -68.02
N TYR A 853 32.48 37.41 -67.62
CA TYR A 853 31.68 36.61 -66.71
C TYR A 853 32.52 36.05 -65.56
N GLN A 854 31.84 35.79 -64.46
CA GLN A 854 32.31 35.00 -63.33
C GLN A 854 31.25 33.92 -63.06
N ASN A 855 31.59 32.66 -63.26
CA ASN A 855 30.70 31.53 -63.09
C ASN A 855 31.28 30.55 -62.06
N ASN A 856 30.95 30.74 -60.79
CA ASN A 856 31.41 29.89 -59.70
C ASN A 856 30.46 28.73 -59.39
N THR A 857 29.43 28.49 -60.23
CA THR A 857 28.45 27.41 -60.02
C THR A 857 29.05 26.00 -60.04
N GLY A 858 30.27 25.85 -60.56
CA GLY A 858 30.92 24.56 -60.78
C GLY A 858 30.54 23.89 -62.10
N MET A 859 29.64 24.51 -62.87
CA MET A 859 29.11 23.99 -64.13
C MET A 859 29.45 24.91 -65.30
N ALA A 860 29.48 24.37 -66.53
CA ALA A 860 29.44 25.22 -67.72
C ALA A 860 27.98 25.60 -67.98
N LEU A 861 27.72 26.82 -68.43
CA LEU A 861 26.36 27.34 -68.66
C LEU A 861 26.25 27.88 -70.09
N THR A 862 25.05 27.88 -70.66
CA THR A 862 24.79 28.56 -71.93
C THR A 862 24.02 29.83 -71.66
N LEU A 863 24.66 30.97 -71.87
CA LEU A 863 24.03 32.27 -71.81
C LEU A 863 23.28 32.56 -73.12
N VAL A 864 22.02 32.95 -73.03
CA VAL A 864 21.22 33.41 -74.17
C VAL A 864 21.06 34.93 -74.08
N ILE A 865 21.60 35.65 -75.05
CA ILE A 865 21.46 37.10 -75.19
C ILE A 865 20.44 37.40 -76.28
N GLN A 866 19.47 38.25 -75.97
CA GLN A 866 18.41 38.68 -76.89
C GLN A 866 18.10 40.17 -76.74
N ASP A 867 17.57 40.79 -77.80
CA ASP A 867 17.00 42.13 -77.73
C ASP A 867 15.70 42.16 -76.89
N SER A 868 15.68 42.90 -75.78
CA SER A 868 14.51 42.98 -74.89
C SER A 868 13.29 43.66 -75.54
N ASN A 869 13.50 44.44 -76.60
CA ASN A 869 12.42 45.08 -77.36
C ASN A 869 11.74 44.16 -78.39
N ALA A 870 12.30 42.97 -78.63
CA ALA A 870 11.84 42.06 -79.66
C ALA A 870 10.97 40.93 -79.08
N ARG A 871 9.65 40.98 -79.32
CA ARG A 871 8.79 39.80 -79.19
C ARG A 871 9.07 38.83 -80.36
N GLY A 872 10.19 38.09 -80.30
CA GLY A 872 10.55 37.02 -81.24
C GLY A 872 12.07 36.84 -81.48
N GLU A 873 12.45 35.73 -82.12
CA GLU A 873 13.83 35.22 -82.31
C GLU A 873 14.79 36.07 -83.18
N LYS A 874 14.49 37.34 -83.44
CA LYS A 874 15.18 38.10 -84.51
C LYS A 874 16.63 38.47 -84.21
N LEU A 875 17.03 38.52 -82.94
CA LEU A 875 18.43 38.58 -82.54
C LEU A 875 18.62 37.79 -81.24
N LYS A 876 19.00 36.51 -81.37
CA LYS A 876 19.31 35.60 -80.25
C LYS A 876 20.71 35.02 -80.45
N LYS A 877 21.60 35.21 -79.47
CA LYS A 877 22.95 34.64 -79.45
C LYS A 877 23.14 33.75 -78.24
N GLU A 878 23.60 32.53 -78.46
CA GLU A 878 23.89 31.58 -77.39
C GLU A 878 25.40 31.47 -77.18
N VAL A 879 25.84 31.52 -75.93
CA VAL A 879 27.27 31.59 -75.57
C VAL A 879 27.57 30.64 -74.43
N GLN A 880 28.54 29.76 -74.62
CA GLN A 880 28.96 28.82 -73.58
C GLN A 880 29.88 29.53 -72.57
N LEU A 881 29.38 29.78 -71.37
CA LEU A 881 30.17 30.21 -70.22
C LEU A 881 30.92 29.00 -69.66
N GLY A 882 32.26 29.06 -69.68
CA GLY A 882 33.09 28.07 -68.98
C GLY A 882 32.94 28.14 -67.46
N LYS A 883 33.65 27.26 -66.74
CA LYS A 883 33.75 27.33 -65.26
C LYS A 883 34.67 28.49 -64.84
N ASN A 884 34.39 29.09 -63.69
CA ASN A 884 35.10 30.27 -63.14
C ASN A 884 34.88 31.53 -63.98
N SER A 885 35.84 32.47 -63.98
CA SER A 885 35.74 33.71 -64.76
C SER A 885 36.34 33.61 -66.16
N GLY A 886 35.85 34.45 -67.06
CA GLY A 886 36.35 34.54 -68.43
C GLY A 886 35.90 35.81 -69.14
N THR A 887 36.43 36.01 -70.34
CA THR A 887 36.02 37.07 -71.25
C THR A 887 35.78 36.49 -72.64
N MET A 888 34.69 36.88 -73.28
CA MET A 888 34.31 36.43 -74.62
C MET A 888 33.92 37.61 -75.48
N ASN A 889 34.28 37.58 -76.77
CA ASN A 889 33.86 38.59 -77.73
C ASN A 889 32.77 37.99 -78.62
N LEU A 890 31.59 38.61 -78.59
CA LEU A 890 30.47 38.27 -79.46
C LEU A 890 30.50 39.21 -80.65
N THR A 891 30.87 38.68 -81.80
CA THR A 891 30.80 39.43 -83.05
C THR A 891 29.43 39.22 -83.68
N PHE A 892 28.75 40.32 -83.98
CA PHE A 892 27.51 40.33 -84.74
C PHE A 892 27.84 40.39 -86.22
N ASP A 893 27.16 39.58 -87.03
CA ASP A 893 27.34 39.59 -88.48
C ASP A 893 26.62 40.78 -89.12
N TYR A 894 26.67 40.87 -90.45
CA TYR A 894 26.06 41.99 -91.17
C TYR A 894 24.54 42.06 -90.97
N ASP A 895 23.85 40.92 -90.92
CA ASP A 895 22.39 40.88 -90.78
C ASP A 895 21.99 41.28 -89.35
N ASP A 896 22.75 40.83 -88.35
CA ASP A 896 22.64 41.28 -86.97
C ASP A 896 22.87 42.79 -86.83
N ALA A 897 23.90 43.33 -87.50
CA ALA A 897 24.21 44.76 -87.49
C ALA A 897 23.11 45.60 -88.15
N GLN A 898 22.49 45.10 -89.23
CA GLN A 898 21.32 45.72 -89.84
C GLN A 898 20.10 45.66 -88.92
N TYR A 899 19.91 44.57 -88.17
CA TYR A 899 18.86 44.47 -87.17
C TYR A 899 19.05 45.53 -86.07
N ILE A 900 20.23 45.55 -85.44
CA ILE A 900 20.60 46.54 -84.41
C ILE A 900 20.42 47.98 -84.92
N LYS A 901 20.80 48.25 -86.17
CA LYS A 901 20.58 49.53 -86.84
C LYS A 901 19.10 49.90 -86.91
N ASN A 902 18.23 48.96 -87.24
CA ASN A 902 16.81 49.22 -87.48
C ASN A 902 15.92 49.11 -86.23
N THR A 903 16.46 48.62 -85.11
CA THR A 903 15.77 48.57 -83.81
C THR A 903 16.16 49.79 -82.98
N ASN A 904 15.19 50.66 -82.66
CA ASN A 904 15.39 51.86 -81.85
C ASN A 904 14.38 51.91 -80.68
N PRO A 905 14.82 51.85 -79.42
CA PRO A 905 16.19 51.52 -78.96
C PRO A 905 16.53 50.03 -79.17
N PHE A 906 17.82 49.67 -79.16
CA PHE A 906 18.28 48.27 -79.11
C PHE A 906 18.87 47.95 -77.72
N TYR A 907 18.32 46.94 -77.03
CA TYR A 907 18.74 46.58 -75.67
C TYR A 907 19.14 45.11 -75.61
N PRO A 908 20.44 44.78 -75.72
CA PRO A 908 20.89 43.41 -75.52
C PRO A 908 20.73 43.06 -74.04
N ASP A 909 19.86 42.11 -73.77
CA ASP A 909 19.55 41.62 -72.43
C ASP A 909 19.88 40.14 -72.33
N VAL A 910 20.14 39.69 -71.11
CA VAL A 910 20.31 38.26 -70.83
C VAL A 910 18.95 37.67 -70.57
N LEU A 911 18.49 36.79 -71.45
CA LEU A 911 17.16 36.19 -71.34
C LEU A 911 17.17 34.88 -70.55
N GLU A 912 18.20 34.05 -70.72
CA GLU A 912 18.20 32.68 -70.20
C GLU A 912 19.62 32.17 -69.92
N LEU A 913 19.76 31.30 -68.93
CA LEU A 913 21.00 30.61 -68.55
C LEU A 913 20.80 29.09 -68.55
N ARG A 914 21.07 28.41 -69.67
CA ARG A 914 20.79 26.96 -69.78
C ARG A 914 21.88 26.07 -69.20
N LEU A 915 21.46 24.95 -68.63
CA LEU A 915 22.34 23.85 -68.23
C LEU A 915 22.62 22.92 -69.42
N PRO A 916 23.86 22.45 -69.61
CA PRO A 916 24.17 21.46 -70.64
C PRO A 916 23.41 20.15 -70.37
N GLY A 917 22.75 19.59 -71.37
CA GLY A 917 22.08 18.29 -71.25
C GLY A 917 22.77 17.23 -72.08
N ASN A 918 22.40 15.97 -71.88
CA ASN A 918 22.70 14.90 -72.84
C ASN A 918 21.38 14.40 -73.42
N LYS A 919 21.34 14.20 -74.75
CA LYS A 919 20.14 13.73 -75.46
C LYS A 919 19.74 12.29 -75.09
N THR A 920 20.65 11.50 -74.54
CA THR A 920 20.42 10.06 -74.32
C THR A 920 20.55 9.60 -72.88
N THR A 921 21.16 10.38 -72.00
CA THR A 921 21.34 9.99 -70.60
C THR A 921 21.08 11.18 -69.69
N GLU A 922 20.56 10.89 -68.52
CA GLU A 922 20.48 11.85 -67.44
C GLU A 922 21.90 12.35 -67.08
N THR A 923 22.03 13.63 -66.80
CA THR A 923 23.30 14.25 -66.42
C THR A 923 23.17 14.87 -65.04
N LEU A 924 24.03 14.44 -64.10
CA LEU A 924 24.04 14.93 -62.73
C LEU A 924 24.97 16.14 -62.58
N TYR A 925 24.46 17.19 -61.99
CA TYR A 925 25.14 18.45 -61.77
C TYR A 925 25.15 18.82 -60.30
N LYS A 926 26.34 18.98 -59.73
CA LYS A 926 26.52 19.45 -58.35
C LYS A 926 26.66 20.96 -58.34
N ILE A 927 25.88 21.64 -57.52
CA ILE A 927 26.03 23.08 -57.29
C ILE A 927 27.09 23.31 -56.23
N ARG A 928 27.97 24.30 -56.45
CA ARG A 928 28.94 24.70 -55.43
C ARG A 928 28.31 25.59 -54.36
N ARG A 929 28.78 25.53 -53.11
CA ARG A 929 28.29 26.37 -52.00
C ARG A 929 28.45 27.87 -52.28
N ASP A 930 29.47 28.26 -53.03
CA ASP A 930 29.74 29.65 -53.44
C ASP A 930 29.20 29.95 -54.86
N ALA A 931 28.18 29.21 -55.30
CA ALA A 931 27.65 29.30 -56.65
C ALA A 931 27.02 30.65 -56.95
N ASN A 932 27.83 31.56 -57.48
CA ASN A 932 27.39 32.82 -58.06
C ASN A 932 27.71 32.90 -59.55
N ILE A 933 26.86 33.63 -60.27
CA ILE A 933 27.04 33.98 -61.67
C ILE A 933 26.98 35.50 -61.77
N SER A 934 28.03 36.10 -62.32
CA SER A 934 28.03 37.50 -62.73
C SER A 934 28.34 37.57 -64.22
N VAL A 935 27.54 38.31 -64.97
CA VAL A 935 27.77 38.61 -66.39
C VAL A 935 27.72 40.12 -66.57
N ILE A 936 28.82 40.70 -67.06
CA ILE A 936 28.93 42.11 -67.42
C ILE A 936 29.01 42.18 -68.94
N LEU A 937 28.07 42.92 -69.54
CA LEU A 937 28.00 43.14 -70.99
C LEU A 937 28.57 44.52 -71.33
N GLN A 938 29.57 44.56 -72.22
CA GLN A 938 30.17 45.79 -72.73
C GLN A 938 30.17 45.77 -74.25
N GLY A 939 29.48 46.70 -74.88
CA GLY A 939 29.48 46.86 -76.33
C GLY A 939 30.64 47.71 -76.82
N SER A 940 31.21 47.31 -77.95
CA SER A 940 31.95 48.22 -78.83
C SER A 940 31.41 48.18 -80.26
N VAL A 941 31.29 49.35 -80.89
CA VAL A 941 30.95 49.47 -82.31
C VAL A 941 32.15 50.03 -83.04
N LYS A 942 32.60 49.30 -84.05
CA LYS A 942 33.60 49.79 -84.99
C LYS A 942 32.90 50.27 -86.25
N THR A 943 33.16 51.52 -86.61
CA THR A 943 32.68 52.13 -87.85
C THR A 943 33.84 52.39 -88.80
N ASP A 944 33.58 52.37 -90.10
CA ASP A 944 34.52 52.78 -91.17
C ASP A 944 33.85 53.92 -91.96
N ILE A 945 34.03 55.14 -91.46
CA ILE A 945 33.38 56.32 -92.03
C ILE A 945 34.25 56.86 -93.15
N ASP A 946 33.82 56.65 -94.40
CA ASP A 946 34.34 57.36 -95.58
C ASP A 946 33.25 58.25 -96.19
N TYR A 947 33.17 59.48 -95.68
CA TYR A 947 32.15 60.44 -96.08
C TYR A 947 32.74 61.67 -96.77
N SER A 948 32.07 62.13 -97.82
CA SER A 948 32.55 63.23 -98.66
C SER A 948 31.45 64.27 -98.91
N ILE A 949 31.72 65.53 -98.55
CA ILE A 949 30.79 66.65 -98.78
C ILE A 949 31.33 67.52 -99.92
N GLU A 950 30.49 67.80 -100.91
CA GLU A 950 30.76 68.81 -101.95
C GLU A 950 30.24 70.19 -101.52
N LEU A 951 31.09 71.22 -101.57
CA LEU A 951 30.72 72.58 -101.16
C LEU A 951 30.13 73.39 -102.33
N PRO A 952 28.99 74.10 -102.16
CA PRO A 952 28.35 74.83 -103.23
C PRO A 952 29.15 76.07 -103.68
N THR A 953 29.32 76.26 -104.99
CA THR A 953 30.00 77.43 -105.59
C THR A 953 29.00 78.50 -106.00
N GLY A 954 28.99 79.66 -105.32
CA GLY A 954 28.07 80.77 -105.64
C GLY A 954 28.69 81.89 -106.50
N THR A 955 27.92 82.41 -107.47
CA THR A 955 28.17 83.67 -108.20
C THR A 955 26.88 84.51 -108.25
N GLU A 956 27.04 85.83 -108.03
CA GLU A 956 26.15 86.98 -108.29
C GLU A 956 24.97 87.36 -107.34
N ASN A 957 25.17 88.54 -106.73
CA ASN A 957 24.32 89.74 -106.54
C ASN A 957 22.91 89.72 -105.87
N SER A 958 22.90 90.46 -104.75
CA SER A 958 22.03 91.57 -104.34
C SER A 958 20.60 91.36 -103.79
N GLU A 959 20.40 92.08 -102.68
CA GLU A 959 19.17 92.70 -102.14
C GLU A 959 18.36 91.98 -101.05
N ASN A 960 18.19 92.76 -99.97
CA ASN A 960 17.27 92.70 -98.83
C ASN A 960 17.52 91.68 -97.71
N ALA A 961 18.10 92.22 -96.63
CA ALA A 961 18.03 91.74 -95.28
C ALA A 961 16.95 92.53 -94.49
N GLU A 962 15.97 91.81 -93.93
CA GLU A 962 15.20 92.09 -92.70
C GLU A 962 14.77 90.70 -92.20
N GLY A 963 15.30 90.19 -91.08
CA GLY A 963 14.65 90.16 -89.75
C GLY A 963 13.70 88.94 -89.65
N GLU A 964 13.75 88.00 -88.70
CA GLU A 964 14.22 87.95 -87.32
C GLU A 964 14.66 86.51 -86.92
N ASN A 965 15.27 86.44 -85.73
CA ASN A 965 15.90 85.32 -84.99
C ASN A 965 15.36 83.90 -85.13
#